data_AF-A0A2R5FI15-F1
#
_entry.id   AF-A0A2R5FI15-F1
#
_cell.length_a   1.000
_cell.length_b   1.000
_cell.length_c   1.000
_cell.angle_alpha   90.00
_cell.angle_beta   90.00
_cell.angle_gamma   90.00
#
_symmetry.space_group_name_H-M   'P 1'
#
loop_
_entity.id
_entity.type
_entity.pdbx_description
1 polymer ?
#
loop_
_entity_poly.entity_id
_entity_poly.type
_entity_poly.pdbx_seq_one_letter_code
_entity_poly.pdbx_strand_id
1 'polypeptide(L)'
;MAYRETIPGIFSQTAHLNQQTDLTNLIKRILIVTRLTFPPNFTGTTGSDSLIGEQLNGSPAIGIDILTQGLIYTRSGDDTIKGTGAGSISNSTQTGSGTGIVNYGSLNTESGKDAIAGIGKGGVGYDFDGNGGIGTGINNSGSLNSGDAEDTITGTGSGGDGGSVDIYGGTGNGGTGTGIYNSDSLDTGDAEDTIIGTGTGGSGSGGYDTAGSGDAGNGIVNGGNLNTGNGKDTITGTGKGGNGGFSGTSGGSGGAGNGIVNSRNLNTGGENDTITGTGTGGSGGTSSKGGGGDGGTGTGINNSGSLNVDDGDDTISGIGTGGIGGGSGGTGTGITNSGNLNTGKGKDTIDGIGTGSIGGTGGLLGGSGSGTGINNSGKLNTEDGEDTITGKGNGGNSSDVPFDNDGAAGIGIANSGSLNTGLGKDAIAGIGIGGIDGSSYGGNGGTGTGIANSSSLNTGEEDDTITGTGTGGTSVSNGTGDISISGAGIGIQNIKNATITTESGNDTITGSGNSSGTKSTAYGIVNDGIIDTGDGSDKLTGQATVTIGGTAYGIYGQGTIKTGNGNDEIIGTSTLNGVQQKVSIGGGINIALGTGNDYFKGFGAGTVDGGDGFDTLDLRAFNRSEVIVSGVTSGNTLNSANISFNNNGNSVSLSTTGFEKFIFADTSLSYSTLANGA
;
A
#
# COMPACT_ATOMS: atom_id res chain seq x y z
N MET A 1 25.58 -60.86 -86.24
CA MET A 1 24.31 -61.60 -86.18
C MET A 1 23.30 -60.72 -85.44
N ALA A 2 22.23 -60.32 -86.11
CA ALA A 2 20.92 -59.79 -85.64
C ALA A 2 20.90 -58.58 -84.66
N TYR A 3 20.43 -57.39 -85.10
CA TYR A 3 19.05 -56.82 -84.96
C TYR A 3 18.73 -56.35 -83.52
N ARG A 4 18.19 -55.17 -83.17
CA ARG A 4 17.09 -54.29 -83.67
C ARG A 4 17.17 -52.93 -82.90
N GLU A 5 16.92 -51.75 -83.51
CA GLU A 5 15.69 -50.89 -83.38
C GLU A 5 15.35 -50.43 -81.95
N THR A 6 14.97 -49.19 -81.55
CA THR A 6 14.62 -47.89 -82.17
C THR A 6 14.64 -46.80 -81.06
N ILE A 7 14.66 -45.53 -81.48
CA ILE A 7 14.80 -44.23 -80.79
C ILE A 7 13.46 -43.74 -80.12
N PRO A 8 13.28 -42.44 -79.70
CA PRO A 8 13.44 -41.79 -78.37
C PRO A 8 12.13 -41.25 -77.72
N GLY A 9 12.21 -40.68 -76.51
CA GLY A 9 11.45 -39.46 -76.20
C GLY A 9 11.09 -39.13 -74.74
N ILE A 10 11.30 -37.84 -74.41
CA ILE A 10 10.43 -36.93 -73.60
C ILE A 10 10.87 -36.57 -72.15
N PHE A 11 11.20 -35.27 -72.01
CA PHE A 11 11.08 -34.29 -70.90
C PHE A 11 10.80 -34.75 -69.45
N SER A 12 11.58 -34.23 -68.49
CA SER A 12 11.07 -33.23 -67.51
C SER A 12 12.17 -32.76 -66.54
N GLN A 13 12.15 -31.46 -66.28
CA GLN A 13 12.92 -30.68 -65.31
C GLN A 13 12.44 -31.00 -63.87
N THR A 14 13.33 -31.29 -62.91
CA THR A 14 13.01 -31.20 -61.47
C THR A 14 14.25 -30.84 -60.64
N ALA A 15 14.06 -29.84 -59.78
CA ALA A 15 15.02 -29.18 -58.91
C ALA A 15 15.90 -30.12 -58.07
N HIS A 16 17.20 -29.82 -58.05
CA HIS A 16 18.08 -30.24 -56.96
C HIS A 16 17.74 -29.41 -55.71
N LEU A 17 16.85 -29.94 -54.89
CA LEU A 17 16.54 -29.41 -53.56
C LEU A 17 17.73 -29.67 -52.64
N ASN A 18 18.33 -28.60 -52.13
CA ASN A 18 19.41 -28.59 -51.14
C ASN A 18 18.81 -28.94 -49.75
N GLN A 19 18.40 -30.18 -49.51
CA GLN A 19 17.70 -30.58 -48.27
C GLN A 19 18.60 -30.84 -47.05
N GLN A 20 19.93 -30.74 -47.17
CA GLN A 20 20.82 -31.13 -46.07
C GLN A 20 21.32 -29.97 -45.19
N THR A 21 21.21 -28.72 -45.63
CA THR A 21 21.53 -27.54 -44.83
C THR A 21 20.36 -26.99 -44.01
N ASP A 22 19.12 -27.42 -44.29
CA ASP A 22 17.93 -26.98 -43.55
C ASP A 22 17.57 -27.89 -42.36
N LEU A 23 17.95 -29.17 -42.36
CA LEU A 23 17.64 -30.05 -41.22
C LEU A 23 18.50 -29.73 -39.98
N THR A 24 19.64 -29.08 -40.15
CA THR A 24 20.53 -28.67 -39.04
C THR A 24 20.10 -27.36 -38.39
N ASN A 25 19.37 -26.50 -39.12
CA ASN A 25 18.76 -25.29 -38.58
C ASN A 25 17.34 -25.52 -38.02
N LEU A 26 16.71 -26.67 -38.33
CA LEU A 26 15.32 -26.98 -37.92
C LEU A 26 15.19 -27.93 -36.71
N ILE A 27 16.30 -28.42 -36.15
CA ILE A 27 16.26 -29.03 -34.82
C ILE A 27 16.47 -27.90 -33.82
N LYS A 28 15.37 -27.21 -33.43
CA LYS A 28 15.34 -26.49 -32.14
C LYS A 28 15.90 -27.46 -31.11
N ARG A 29 17.05 -27.13 -30.52
CA ARG A 29 17.75 -28.00 -29.56
C ARG A 29 16.97 -27.97 -28.25
N ILE A 30 16.00 -28.86 -28.16
CA ILE A 30 15.23 -29.07 -26.93
C ILE A 30 15.97 -30.11 -26.10
N LEU A 31 16.58 -29.67 -25.00
CA LEU A 31 17.11 -30.58 -23.97
C LEU A 31 16.06 -30.72 -22.86
N ILE A 32 15.46 -31.91 -22.74
CA ILE A 32 14.51 -32.26 -21.67
C ILE A 32 15.10 -33.39 -20.83
N VAL A 33 15.32 -33.13 -19.54
CA VAL A 33 15.78 -34.13 -18.56
C VAL A 33 15.07 -33.98 -17.23
N THR A 34 15.08 -35.05 -16.42
CA THR A 34 14.36 -35.11 -15.15
C THR A 34 14.94 -34.24 -14.02
N ARG A 35 16.17 -33.77 -14.18
CA ARG A 35 16.81 -32.71 -13.40
C ARG A 35 18.04 -32.29 -14.20
N LEU A 36 18.14 -31.01 -14.51
CA LEU A 36 19.25 -30.48 -15.29
C LEU A 36 20.23 -29.79 -14.34
N THR A 37 21.40 -30.38 -14.11
CA THR A 37 22.41 -29.86 -13.15
C THR A 37 23.68 -29.41 -13.87
N PHE A 38 24.19 -28.23 -13.49
CA PHE A 38 25.39 -27.60 -14.02
C PHE A 38 26.36 -27.28 -12.88
N PRO A 39 27.66 -27.61 -12.94
CA PRO A 39 28.45 -28.07 -14.10
C PRO A 39 28.27 -29.56 -14.49
N PRO A 40 28.61 -29.91 -15.75
CA PRO A 40 29.42 -29.13 -16.71
C PRO A 40 28.64 -27.98 -17.35
N ASN A 41 29.29 -26.84 -17.62
CA ASN A 41 28.69 -25.62 -18.17
C ASN A 41 27.92 -25.84 -19.48
N PHE A 42 26.86 -25.06 -19.70
CA PHE A 42 26.17 -24.95 -20.98
C PHE A 42 26.62 -23.69 -21.73
N THR A 43 26.93 -23.84 -23.00
CA THR A 43 27.13 -22.73 -23.93
C THR A 43 26.25 -22.96 -25.15
N GLY A 44 25.31 -22.06 -25.35
CA GLY A 44 24.33 -22.06 -26.43
C GLY A 44 24.91 -21.60 -27.76
N THR A 45 24.01 -21.29 -28.68
CA THR A 45 24.27 -20.88 -30.05
C THR A 45 23.82 -19.44 -30.29
N THR A 46 24.09 -18.89 -31.46
CA THR A 46 23.61 -17.53 -31.80
C THR A 46 22.16 -17.53 -32.31
N GLY A 47 21.38 -18.54 -31.99
CA GLY A 47 19.97 -18.63 -32.30
C GLY A 47 19.24 -19.33 -31.17
N SER A 48 17.91 -19.25 -31.16
CA SER A 48 17.07 -19.69 -30.03
C SER A 48 17.43 -21.06 -29.46
N ASP A 49 17.85 -21.07 -28.21
CA ASP A 49 18.08 -22.22 -27.37
C ASP A 49 16.90 -22.50 -26.44
N SER A 50 16.69 -23.77 -26.10
CA SER A 50 15.62 -24.17 -25.18
C SER A 50 16.12 -25.20 -24.17
N LEU A 51 16.20 -24.78 -22.91
CA LEU A 51 16.62 -25.59 -21.77
C LEU A 51 15.41 -25.89 -20.89
N ILE A 52 15.03 -27.16 -20.76
CA ILE A 52 13.87 -27.58 -19.98
C ILE A 52 14.28 -28.66 -18.97
N GLY A 53 14.15 -28.35 -17.69
CA GLY A 53 14.39 -29.29 -16.59
C GLY A 53 13.11 -29.55 -15.79
N GLU A 54 12.78 -30.82 -15.55
CA GLU A 54 11.55 -31.19 -14.81
C GLU A 54 11.80 -32.34 -13.83
N GLN A 55 11.78 -32.06 -12.52
CA GLN A 55 11.82 -33.09 -11.48
C GLN A 55 10.50 -33.18 -10.73
N LEU A 56 9.82 -34.33 -10.85
CA LEU A 56 8.58 -34.61 -10.13
C LEU A 56 8.81 -35.60 -8.99
N ASN A 57 8.11 -35.41 -7.89
CA ASN A 57 8.10 -36.26 -6.70
C ASN A 57 9.48 -36.46 -6.04
N GLY A 58 10.37 -35.47 -6.16
CA GLY A 58 11.69 -35.46 -5.51
C GLY A 58 11.65 -34.87 -4.09
N SER A 59 12.69 -35.11 -3.29
CA SER A 59 12.87 -34.45 -1.99
C SER A 59 14.37 -34.18 -1.74
N PRO A 60 14.89 -32.99 -2.08
CA PRO A 60 14.22 -31.90 -2.82
C PRO A 60 14.02 -32.25 -4.31
N ALA A 61 12.99 -31.66 -4.94
CA ALA A 61 12.77 -31.70 -6.37
C ALA A 61 13.24 -30.40 -7.02
N ILE A 62 14.17 -30.46 -7.97
CA ILE A 62 14.76 -29.30 -8.64
C ILE A 62 14.69 -29.50 -10.16
N GLY A 63 14.07 -28.56 -10.87
CA GLY A 63 14.01 -28.58 -12.34
C GLY A 63 15.39 -28.33 -12.97
N ILE A 64 15.94 -27.13 -12.72
CA ILE A 64 17.28 -26.72 -13.14
C ILE A 64 18.10 -26.31 -11.92
N ASP A 65 19.34 -26.81 -11.81
CA ASP A 65 20.24 -26.61 -10.68
C ASP A 65 21.63 -26.14 -11.18
N ILE A 66 21.93 -24.85 -11.01
CA ILE A 66 23.21 -24.24 -11.39
C ILE A 66 24.04 -24.05 -10.12
N LEU A 67 25.08 -24.86 -9.95
CA LEU A 67 25.96 -24.83 -8.78
C LEU A 67 26.91 -23.62 -8.82
N THR A 68 27.63 -23.34 -7.73
CA THR A 68 28.50 -22.14 -7.54
C THR A 68 29.58 -21.91 -8.63
N GLN A 69 29.85 -22.88 -9.48
CA GLN A 69 30.76 -22.76 -10.64
C GLN A 69 30.10 -23.13 -11.97
N GLY A 70 28.81 -23.45 -11.93
CA GLY A 70 28.01 -23.73 -13.11
C GLY A 70 27.75 -22.45 -13.88
N LEU A 71 27.77 -22.58 -15.20
CA LEU A 71 27.43 -21.52 -16.14
C LEU A 71 26.37 -22.03 -17.11
N ILE A 72 25.29 -21.26 -17.27
CA ILE A 72 24.43 -21.30 -18.44
C ILE A 72 24.66 -20.00 -19.19
N TYR A 73 25.05 -20.11 -20.46
CA TYR A 73 25.31 -18.97 -21.33
C TYR A 73 24.73 -19.26 -22.71
N THR A 74 23.54 -18.74 -23.03
CA THR A 74 22.84 -19.11 -24.29
C THR A 74 23.36 -18.31 -25.50
N ARG A 75 23.90 -17.10 -25.27
CA ARG A 75 24.30 -16.12 -26.32
C ARG A 75 23.09 -15.55 -27.03
N SER A 76 23.29 -14.86 -28.16
CA SER A 76 22.19 -14.24 -28.89
C SER A 76 21.09 -15.20 -29.33
N GLY A 77 19.83 -14.78 -29.29
CA GLY A 77 18.67 -15.52 -29.77
C GLY A 77 17.45 -15.22 -28.91
N ASP A 78 16.26 -15.61 -29.35
CA ASP A 78 15.09 -15.60 -28.45
C ASP A 78 15.09 -16.92 -27.66
N ASP A 79 15.69 -16.94 -26.48
CA ASP A 79 15.97 -18.15 -25.72
C ASP A 79 14.88 -18.46 -24.70
N THR A 80 14.82 -19.73 -24.28
CA THR A 80 13.87 -20.18 -23.27
C THR A 80 14.51 -21.11 -22.26
N ILE A 81 14.51 -20.72 -20.99
CA ILE A 81 15.00 -21.52 -19.87
C ILE A 81 13.84 -21.81 -18.93
N LYS A 82 13.47 -23.07 -18.79
CA LYS A 82 12.32 -23.49 -17.97
C LYS A 82 12.66 -24.59 -16.99
N GLY A 83 12.44 -24.34 -15.70
CA GLY A 83 12.60 -25.31 -14.63
C GLY A 83 11.28 -25.63 -13.92
N THR A 84 11.00 -26.91 -13.68
CA THR A 84 9.87 -27.36 -12.85
C THR A 84 10.34 -28.35 -11.78
N GLY A 85 10.12 -28.02 -10.51
CA GLY A 85 10.40 -28.90 -9.37
C GLY A 85 9.14 -29.11 -8.54
N ALA A 86 8.67 -30.36 -8.44
CA ALA A 86 7.52 -30.72 -7.61
C ALA A 86 7.94 -31.71 -6.51
N GLY A 87 7.85 -31.24 -5.26
CA GLY A 87 8.16 -32.02 -4.08
C GLY A 87 7.30 -33.28 -3.94
N SER A 88 7.91 -34.34 -3.41
CA SER A 88 7.24 -35.61 -3.15
C SER A 88 6.17 -35.48 -2.07
N ILE A 89 5.05 -36.16 -2.33
CA ILE A 89 4.09 -36.55 -1.29
C ILE A 89 4.62 -37.88 -0.74
N SER A 90 5.19 -37.86 0.47
CA SER A 90 5.77 -39.07 1.08
C SER A 90 5.17 -39.30 2.46
N ASN A 91 5.04 -40.57 2.88
CA ASN A 91 4.58 -40.99 4.22
C ASN A 91 5.56 -40.62 5.35
N SER A 92 6.38 -39.59 5.15
CA SER A 92 7.37 -39.11 6.09
C SER A 92 6.92 -37.77 6.64
N THR A 93 7.27 -37.49 7.89
CA THR A 93 6.98 -36.22 8.57
C THR A 93 7.63 -35.00 7.90
N GLN A 94 8.56 -35.22 6.96
CA GLN A 94 9.13 -34.18 6.10
C GLN A 94 8.58 -34.30 4.68
N THR A 95 7.95 -33.23 4.21
CA THR A 95 7.47 -33.10 2.84
C THR A 95 8.57 -32.70 1.89
N GLY A 96 8.44 -33.12 0.63
CA GLY A 96 9.37 -32.71 -0.41
C GLY A 96 9.24 -31.21 -0.66
N SER A 97 10.36 -30.50 -0.75
CA SER A 97 10.39 -29.14 -1.31
C SER A 97 10.54 -29.22 -2.82
N GLY A 98 9.95 -28.27 -3.55
CA GLY A 98 10.05 -28.17 -5.00
C GLY A 98 10.56 -26.81 -5.44
N THR A 99 11.62 -26.79 -6.25
CA THR A 99 12.19 -25.57 -6.83
C THR A 99 12.28 -25.66 -8.34
N GLY A 100 11.77 -24.66 -9.06
CA GLY A 100 11.84 -24.62 -10.52
C GLY A 100 13.28 -24.47 -11.00
N ILE A 101 13.89 -23.33 -10.70
CA ILE A 101 15.28 -23.00 -11.02
C ILE A 101 16.03 -22.61 -9.75
N VAL A 102 17.19 -23.24 -9.53
CA VAL A 102 18.16 -22.85 -8.50
C VAL A 102 19.40 -22.33 -9.20
N ASN A 103 19.79 -21.09 -8.92
CA ASN A 103 21.01 -20.48 -9.45
C ASN A 103 21.94 -20.06 -8.32
N TYR A 104 23.00 -20.84 -8.09
CA TYR A 104 24.14 -20.47 -7.25
C TYR A 104 25.35 -19.98 -8.07
N GLY A 105 25.30 -20.14 -9.40
CA GLY A 105 26.39 -19.83 -10.33
C GLY A 105 26.06 -18.62 -11.19
N SER A 106 26.15 -18.79 -12.51
CA SER A 106 25.83 -17.76 -13.48
C SER A 106 24.85 -18.27 -14.54
N LEU A 107 23.78 -17.51 -14.76
CA LEU A 107 22.84 -17.66 -15.87
C LEU A 107 22.87 -16.35 -16.66
N ASN A 108 23.17 -16.44 -17.95
CA ASN A 108 23.26 -15.30 -18.86
C ASN A 108 22.64 -15.65 -20.22
N THR A 109 21.65 -14.86 -20.68
CA THR A 109 21.02 -15.06 -22.01
C THR A 109 21.42 -14.03 -23.08
N GLU A 110 22.25 -13.03 -22.74
CA GLU A 110 22.82 -12.00 -23.62
C GLU A 110 21.85 -11.12 -24.41
N SER A 111 21.32 -11.57 -25.54
CA SER A 111 20.67 -10.64 -26.47
C SER A 111 19.57 -11.35 -27.24
N GLY A 112 18.42 -10.71 -27.37
CA GLY A 112 17.23 -11.32 -27.96
C GLY A 112 16.12 -11.34 -26.92
N LYS A 113 14.92 -11.78 -27.29
CA LYS A 113 13.79 -11.72 -26.36
C LYS A 113 13.70 -13.01 -25.56
N ASP A 114 14.29 -13.01 -24.37
CA ASP A 114 14.50 -14.21 -23.59
C ASP A 114 13.38 -14.47 -22.57
N ALA A 115 13.12 -15.75 -22.32
CA ALA A 115 12.12 -16.19 -21.35
C ALA A 115 12.71 -17.15 -20.32
N ILE A 116 12.79 -16.71 -19.05
CA ILE A 116 13.27 -17.51 -17.93
C ILE A 116 12.10 -17.82 -16.99
N ALA A 117 11.73 -19.09 -16.85
CA ALA A 117 10.55 -19.51 -16.11
C ALA A 117 10.83 -20.63 -15.08
N GLY A 118 10.52 -20.38 -13.82
CA GLY A 118 10.63 -21.37 -12.74
C GLY A 118 9.29 -21.70 -12.09
N ILE A 119 8.98 -22.99 -11.94
CA ILE A 119 7.80 -23.49 -11.20
C ILE A 119 8.24 -24.41 -10.07
N GLY A 120 7.99 -24.01 -8.83
CA GLY A 120 8.25 -24.83 -7.64
C GLY A 120 6.97 -25.18 -6.90
N LYS A 121 6.76 -26.46 -6.60
CA LYS A 121 5.63 -26.94 -5.81
C LYS A 121 6.12 -27.72 -4.59
N GLY A 122 5.71 -27.30 -3.41
CA GLY A 122 5.88 -28.07 -2.19
C GLY A 122 5.02 -29.34 -2.20
N GLY A 123 5.53 -30.41 -1.59
CA GLY A 123 4.80 -31.64 -1.35
C GLY A 123 3.76 -31.47 -0.24
N VAL A 124 2.67 -32.20 -0.33
CA VAL A 124 1.62 -32.20 0.71
C VAL A 124 2.07 -33.04 1.90
N GLY A 125 1.82 -32.54 3.11
CA GLY A 125 2.03 -33.27 4.36
C GLY A 125 1.32 -34.62 4.32
N TYR A 126 2.01 -35.68 4.72
CA TYR A 126 1.38 -36.98 4.92
C TYR A 126 1.65 -37.38 6.37
N ASP A 127 0.62 -37.93 7.03
CA ASP A 127 0.62 -38.33 8.45
C ASP A 127 0.30 -37.21 9.47
N PHE A 128 0.09 -37.60 10.74
CA PHE A 128 -0.56 -36.80 11.79
C PHE A 128 0.01 -35.37 11.98
N ASP A 129 1.30 -35.12 11.74
CA ASP A 129 1.96 -33.81 11.96
C ASP A 129 2.76 -33.30 10.74
N GLY A 130 2.45 -33.80 9.54
CA GLY A 130 3.19 -33.42 8.34
C GLY A 130 2.96 -31.96 7.96
N ASN A 131 3.99 -31.11 8.01
CA ASN A 131 3.93 -29.77 7.44
C ASN A 131 4.01 -29.82 5.91
N GLY A 132 3.35 -28.90 5.24
CA GLY A 132 3.48 -28.71 3.80
C GLY A 132 4.90 -28.30 3.38
N GLY A 133 5.31 -28.75 2.19
CA GLY A 133 6.64 -28.49 1.66
C GLY A 133 6.78 -27.08 1.11
N ILE A 134 8.01 -26.61 0.94
CA ILE A 134 8.29 -25.30 0.35
C ILE A 134 8.20 -25.40 -1.18
N GLY A 135 7.54 -24.44 -1.82
CA GLY A 135 7.53 -24.27 -3.28
C GLY A 135 8.23 -22.97 -3.69
N THR A 136 9.25 -23.05 -4.53
CA THR A 136 9.99 -21.86 -5.03
C THR A 136 10.10 -21.85 -6.54
N GLY A 137 9.60 -20.81 -7.21
CA GLY A 137 9.73 -20.70 -8.68
C GLY A 137 11.20 -20.58 -9.10
N ILE A 138 11.81 -19.45 -8.75
CA ILE A 138 13.22 -19.16 -9.02
C ILE A 138 13.91 -18.81 -7.69
N ASN A 139 15.01 -19.50 -7.39
CA ASN A 139 15.91 -19.19 -6.29
C ASN A 139 17.25 -18.74 -6.86
N ASN A 140 17.46 -17.43 -6.92
CA ASN A 140 18.70 -16.81 -7.36
C ASN A 140 19.58 -16.39 -6.17
N SER A 141 20.73 -17.02 -6.07
CA SER A 141 21.78 -16.76 -5.08
C SER A 141 23.16 -16.57 -5.75
N GLY A 142 23.16 -16.37 -7.08
CA GLY A 142 24.34 -16.03 -7.88
C GLY A 142 23.99 -14.90 -8.86
N SER A 143 24.57 -14.94 -10.05
CA SER A 143 24.31 -13.93 -11.10
C SER A 143 23.28 -14.44 -12.09
N LEU A 144 22.19 -13.69 -12.25
CA LEU A 144 21.20 -13.87 -13.31
C LEU A 144 21.19 -12.58 -14.14
N ASN A 145 21.52 -12.69 -15.44
CA ASN A 145 21.44 -11.60 -16.39
C ASN A 145 20.63 -12.07 -17.63
N SER A 146 19.59 -11.35 -18.06
CA SER A 146 18.83 -11.75 -19.24
C SER A 146 19.32 -11.10 -20.54
N GLY A 147 19.70 -9.83 -20.53
CA GLY A 147 20.31 -9.27 -21.74
C GLY A 147 20.25 -7.77 -21.81
N ASP A 148 20.19 -7.20 -23.03
CA ASP A 148 19.84 -5.80 -23.30
C ASP A 148 18.66 -5.75 -24.31
N ALA A 149 17.72 -6.67 -24.17
CA ALA A 149 16.58 -6.81 -25.07
C ALA A 149 15.33 -7.18 -24.24
N GLU A 150 14.14 -7.00 -24.80
CA GLU A 150 12.87 -7.20 -24.06
C GLU A 150 12.76 -8.65 -23.54
N ASP A 151 12.96 -8.80 -22.24
CA ASP A 151 13.07 -10.08 -21.55
C ASP A 151 11.91 -10.31 -20.58
N THR A 152 11.64 -11.59 -20.31
CA THR A 152 10.63 -11.99 -19.32
C THR A 152 11.17 -13.01 -18.34
N ILE A 153 11.15 -12.66 -17.05
CA ILE A 153 11.48 -13.57 -15.94
C ILE A 153 10.22 -13.87 -15.14
N THR A 154 9.83 -15.14 -15.05
CA THR A 154 8.65 -15.59 -14.31
C THR A 154 8.97 -16.66 -13.28
N GLY A 155 8.63 -16.42 -12.01
CA GLY A 155 8.72 -17.40 -10.94
C GLY A 155 7.35 -17.70 -10.32
N THR A 156 6.96 -18.97 -10.25
CA THR A 156 5.76 -19.43 -9.53
C THR A 156 6.13 -20.44 -8.43
N GLY A 157 5.86 -20.08 -7.18
CA GLY A 157 6.04 -20.97 -6.03
C GLY A 157 4.71 -21.27 -5.34
N SER A 158 4.41 -22.55 -5.13
CA SER A 158 3.25 -23.00 -4.37
C SER A 158 3.70 -23.87 -3.20
N GLY A 159 3.45 -23.43 -1.97
CA GLY A 159 3.63 -24.25 -0.79
C GLY A 159 2.69 -25.45 -0.80
N GLY A 160 3.13 -26.57 -0.23
CA GLY A 160 2.29 -27.73 -0.03
C GLY A 160 1.31 -27.52 1.11
N ASP A 161 0.17 -28.21 1.10
CA ASP A 161 -0.76 -28.18 2.24
C ASP A 161 -0.23 -29.05 3.39
N GLY A 162 -0.65 -28.72 4.62
CA GLY A 162 -0.44 -29.56 5.79
C GLY A 162 -1.16 -30.90 5.69
N GLY A 163 -0.65 -31.91 6.39
CA GLY A 163 -1.16 -33.27 6.32
C GLY A 163 -2.52 -33.46 6.97
N SER A 164 -3.42 -34.15 6.26
CA SER A 164 -4.77 -34.46 6.75
C SER A 164 -4.69 -35.37 7.98
N VAL A 165 -5.41 -34.99 9.03
CA VAL A 165 -5.47 -35.72 10.29
C VAL A 165 -6.55 -36.81 10.22
N ASP A 166 -6.18 -38.05 10.50
CA ASP A 166 -7.11 -39.09 10.96
C ASP A 166 -7.27 -38.98 12.49
N ILE A 167 -8.40 -39.44 13.03
CA ILE A 167 -8.98 -39.41 14.42
C ILE A 167 -8.13 -38.94 15.66
N TYR A 168 -6.80 -38.95 15.64
CA TYR A 168 -5.91 -38.79 16.80
C TYR A 168 -5.21 -37.42 16.98
N GLY A 169 -5.54 -36.38 16.21
CA GLY A 169 -5.33 -34.98 16.63
C GLY A 169 -3.95 -34.35 16.44
N GLY A 170 -3.24 -34.63 15.34
CA GLY A 170 -2.03 -33.86 15.00
C GLY A 170 -2.32 -32.54 14.27
N THR A 171 -1.29 -31.73 14.02
CA THR A 171 -1.41 -30.43 13.32
C THR A 171 -0.30 -30.23 12.30
N GLY A 172 -0.66 -30.23 11.02
CA GLY A 172 0.25 -29.91 9.92
C GLY A 172 0.05 -28.48 9.45
N ASN A 173 1.08 -27.65 9.50
CA ASN A 173 1.03 -26.32 8.90
C ASN A 173 1.16 -26.41 7.38
N GLY A 174 0.70 -25.39 6.67
CA GLY A 174 1.03 -25.21 5.26
C GLY A 174 2.53 -24.97 5.06
N GLY A 175 2.98 -25.11 3.82
CA GLY A 175 4.34 -24.73 3.41
C GLY A 175 4.38 -23.36 2.75
N THR A 176 5.56 -22.74 2.71
CA THR A 176 5.76 -21.43 2.09
C THR A 176 5.78 -21.56 0.56
N GLY A 177 5.11 -20.64 -0.15
CA GLY A 177 5.24 -20.47 -1.60
C GLY A 177 5.96 -19.18 -1.97
N THR A 178 7.05 -19.24 -2.73
CA THR A 178 7.80 -18.06 -3.19
C THR A 178 7.95 -18.05 -4.71
N GLY A 179 7.49 -16.98 -5.37
CA GLY A 179 7.64 -16.84 -6.82
C GLY A 179 9.11 -16.71 -7.23
N ILE A 180 9.72 -15.58 -6.90
CA ILE A 180 11.13 -15.28 -7.14
C ILE A 180 11.80 -14.91 -5.81
N TYR A 181 12.90 -15.58 -5.50
CA TYR A 181 13.79 -15.23 -4.40
C TYR A 181 15.14 -14.81 -4.99
N ASN A 182 15.52 -13.55 -4.83
CA ASN A 182 16.81 -13.01 -5.25
C ASN A 182 17.62 -12.60 -4.01
N SER A 183 18.77 -13.20 -3.78
CA SER A 183 19.66 -12.86 -2.65
C SER A 183 21.03 -12.31 -3.08
N ASP A 184 21.32 -12.36 -4.39
CA ASP A 184 22.55 -11.85 -4.99
C ASP A 184 22.23 -10.90 -6.15
N SER A 185 22.53 -11.21 -7.42
CA SER A 185 22.31 -10.27 -8.54
C SER A 185 21.30 -10.78 -9.57
N LEU A 186 20.28 -9.98 -9.86
CA LEU A 186 19.33 -10.16 -10.96
C LEU A 186 19.31 -8.87 -11.78
N ASP A 187 19.67 -8.98 -13.05
CA ASP A 187 19.79 -7.86 -13.99
C ASP A 187 19.07 -8.20 -15.29
N THR A 188 18.18 -7.36 -15.80
CA THR A 188 17.54 -7.60 -17.11
C THR A 188 18.13 -6.75 -18.24
N GLY A 189 18.97 -5.75 -17.88
CA GLY A 189 19.71 -4.85 -18.77
C GLY A 189 18.83 -3.90 -19.57
N ASP A 190 19.35 -3.23 -20.59
CA ASP A 190 18.61 -2.10 -21.20
C ASP A 190 17.51 -2.59 -22.19
N ALA A 191 16.24 -2.61 -21.80
CA ALA A 191 15.07 -2.75 -22.69
C ALA A 191 13.74 -2.53 -21.93
N GLU A 192 12.59 -2.80 -22.58
CA GLU A 192 11.31 -2.92 -21.85
C GLU A 192 11.19 -4.33 -21.27
N ASP A 193 11.56 -4.54 -20.01
CA ASP A 193 11.62 -5.85 -19.38
C ASP A 193 10.45 -6.16 -18.45
N THR A 194 10.21 -7.45 -18.22
CA THR A 194 9.12 -7.91 -17.34
C THR A 194 9.58 -8.97 -16.34
N ILE A 195 9.41 -8.67 -15.05
CA ILE A 195 9.65 -9.60 -13.94
C ILE A 195 8.34 -9.92 -13.21
N ILE A 196 7.96 -11.19 -13.15
CA ILE A 196 6.72 -11.66 -12.52
C ILE A 196 7.02 -12.73 -11.47
N GLY A 197 6.72 -12.43 -10.21
CA GLY A 197 6.79 -13.40 -9.11
C GLY A 197 5.41 -13.71 -8.53
N THR A 198 5.00 -14.98 -8.50
CA THR A 198 3.77 -15.44 -7.83
C THR A 198 4.08 -16.47 -6.75
N GLY A 199 3.76 -16.15 -5.49
CA GLY A 199 3.88 -17.05 -4.35
C GLY A 199 2.53 -17.36 -3.73
N THR A 200 2.21 -18.63 -3.54
CA THR A 200 1.01 -19.08 -2.81
C THR A 200 1.41 -19.98 -1.67
N GLY A 201 1.13 -19.57 -0.43
CA GLY A 201 1.30 -20.40 0.75
C GLY A 201 0.33 -21.57 0.77
N GLY A 202 0.77 -22.69 1.31
CA GLY A 202 -0.06 -23.87 1.53
C GLY A 202 -1.01 -23.68 2.70
N SER A 203 -2.12 -24.42 2.69
CA SER A 203 -3.10 -24.37 3.76
C SER A 203 -2.69 -25.27 4.93
N GLY A 204 -3.00 -24.85 6.15
CA GLY A 204 -2.90 -25.69 7.32
C GLY A 204 -3.94 -26.80 7.30
N SER A 205 -3.63 -27.92 7.95
CA SER A 205 -4.55 -29.05 8.04
C SER A 205 -5.59 -28.86 9.12
N GLY A 206 -6.76 -29.47 8.91
CA GLY A 206 -7.76 -29.56 9.96
C GLY A 206 -7.37 -30.57 11.04
N GLY A 207 -7.81 -30.36 12.27
CA GLY A 207 -7.56 -31.27 13.40
C GLY A 207 -8.73 -31.31 14.38
N TYR A 208 -8.74 -32.28 15.31
CA TYR A 208 -9.85 -32.40 16.25
C TYR A 208 -9.82 -31.31 17.33
N ASP A 209 -8.68 -31.08 17.94
CA ASP A 209 -8.52 -30.06 18.99
C ASP A 209 -7.92 -28.78 18.41
N THR A 210 -6.72 -28.87 17.83
CA THR A 210 -6.00 -27.77 17.20
C THR A 210 -5.91 -28.00 15.69
N ALA A 211 -5.88 -26.93 14.91
CA ALA A 211 -5.62 -27.01 13.47
C ALA A 211 -4.26 -26.39 13.13
N GLY A 212 -3.68 -26.84 12.01
CA GLY A 212 -2.49 -26.23 11.45
C GLY A 212 -2.77 -24.86 10.88
N SER A 213 -1.77 -23.99 10.89
CA SER A 213 -1.86 -22.65 10.29
C SER A 213 -1.51 -22.71 8.81
N GLY A 214 -2.07 -21.81 8.02
CA GLY A 214 -1.58 -21.52 6.69
C GLY A 214 -0.23 -20.81 6.76
N ASP A 215 0.57 -20.92 5.70
CA ASP A 215 1.90 -20.34 5.64
C ASP A 215 2.01 -19.25 4.57
N ALA A 216 3.16 -18.60 4.45
CA ALA A 216 3.35 -17.42 3.64
C ALA A 216 3.31 -17.70 2.12
N GLY A 217 2.73 -16.77 1.36
CA GLY A 217 2.91 -16.64 -0.08
C GLY A 217 3.65 -15.34 -0.41
N ASN A 218 4.83 -15.45 -1.01
CA ASN A 218 5.66 -14.31 -1.38
C ASN A 218 5.81 -14.22 -2.92
N GLY A 219 5.41 -13.13 -3.54
CA GLY A 219 5.57 -12.92 -4.98
C GLY A 219 7.05 -12.81 -5.36
N ILE A 220 7.66 -11.69 -4.99
CA ILE A 220 9.09 -11.41 -5.18
C ILE A 220 9.73 -11.09 -3.84
N VAL A 221 10.84 -11.74 -3.51
CA VAL A 221 11.66 -11.45 -2.34
C VAL A 221 13.04 -11.05 -2.83
N ASN A 222 13.36 -9.76 -2.75
CA ASN A 222 14.66 -9.20 -3.09
C ASN A 222 15.46 -8.89 -1.81
N GLY A 223 16.42 -9.76 -1.53
CA GLY A 223 17.50 -9.56 -0.56
C GLY A 223 18.86 -9.27 -1.20
N GLY A 224 18.90 -9.04 -2.51
CA GLY A 224 20.10 -8.78 -3.31
C GLY A 224 20.04 -7.44 -4.05
N ASN A 225 20.64 -7.39 -5.23
CA ASN A 225 20.48 -6.33 -6.20
C ASN A 225 19.55 -6.84 -7.31
N LEU A 226 18.45 -6.14 -7.53
CA LEU A 226 17.55 -6.31 -8.66
C LEU A 226 17.61 -5.03 -9.48
N ASN A 227 18.01 -5.14 -10.74
CA ASN A 227 18.11 -4.02 -11.67
C ASN A 227 17.40 -4.40 -12.97
N THR A 228 16.58 -3.53 -13.54
CA THR A 228 15.99 -3.77 -14.87
C THR A 228 16.59 -2.92 -15.99
N GLY A 229 17.66 -2.16 -15.73
CA GLY A 229 18.32 -1.38 -16.78
C GLY A 229 17.50 -0.17 -17.19
N ASN A 230 17.72 0.43 -18.36
CA ASN A 230 16.83 1.50 -18.86
C ASN A 230 15.73 0.92 -19.76
N GLY A 231 14.55 1.50 -19.69
CA GLY A 231 13.42 1.19 -20.57
C GLY A 231 12.12 1.24 -19.78
N LYS A 232 11.02 0.74 -20.34
CA LYS A 232 9.71 0.76 -19.65
C LYS A 232 9.47 -0.57 -18.98
N ASP A 233 10.07 -0.72 -17.81
CA ASP A 233 10.12 -1.98 -17.12
C ASP A 233 8.87 -2.22 -16.29
N THR A 234 8.54 -3.51 -16.13
CA THR A 234 7.42 -3.95 -15.31
C THR A 234 7.87 -5.01 -14.30
N ILE A 235 7.73 -4.69 -13.01
CA ILE A 235 7.94 -5.65 -11.91
C ILE A 235 6.61 -5.92 -11.22
N THR A 236 6.15 -7.16 -11.26
CA THR A 236 4.91 -7.60 -10.62
C THR A 236 5.14 -8.72 -9.61
N GLY A 237 4.84 -8.46 -8.34
CA GLY A 237 4.85 -9.45 -7.27
C GLY A 237 3.45 -9.75 -6.74
N THR A 238 3.02 -11.01 -6.77
CA THR A 238 1.75 -11.47 -6.18
C THR A 238 2.01 -12.51 -5.09
N GLY A 239 1.66 -12.19 -3.84
CA GLY A 239 1.74 -13.11 -2.70
C GLY A 239 0.37 -13.43 -2.13
N LYS A 240 0.05 -14.71 -1.99
CA LYS A 240 -1.18 -15.20 -1.36
C LYS A 240 -0.87 -16.11 -0.19
N GLY A 241 -1.22 -15.71 1.02
CA GLY A 241 -1.12 -16.55 2.20
C GLY A 241 -2.01 -17.77 2.13
N GLY A 242 -1.57 -18.87 2.73
CA GLY A 242 -2.35 -20.09 2.87
C GLY A 242 -3.43 -19.97 3.93
N ASN A 243 -4.49 -20.75 3.83
CA ASN A 243 -5.58 -20.71 4.82
C ASN A 243 -5.22 -21.53 6.06
N GLY A 244 -5.71 -21.12 7.23
CA GLY A 244 -5.69 -21.93 8.43
C GLY A 244 -6.65 -23.13 8.33
N GLY A 245 -6.31 -24.21 9.03
CA GLY A 245 -7.12 -25.41 9.07
C GLY A 245 -8.33 -25.30 10.01
N PHE A 246 -9.32 -26.16 9.79
CA PHE A 246 -10.52 -26.27 10.63
C PHE A 246 -10.27 -27.12 11.87
N SER A 247 -10.80 -26.74 13.04
CA SER A 247 -10.79 -27.66 14.19
C SER A 247 -12.04 -27.67 15.07
N GLY A 248 -12.08 -28.62 16.00
CA GLY A 248 -13.12 -28.67 17.01
C GLY A 248 -13.01 -27.54 18.03
N THR A 249 -11.80 -27.10 18.41
CA THR A 249 -11.59 -26.12 19.51
C THR A 249 -10.92 -24.83 19.08
N SER A 250 -9.76 -24.87 18.40
CA SER A 250 -8.99 -23.71 17.95
C SER A 250 -8.58 -23.82 16.47
N GLY A 251 -9.18 -23.02 15.60
CA GLY A 251 -8.81 -22.94 14.18
C GLY A 251 -7.37 -22.45 14.00
N GLY A 252 -6.72 -22.88 12.92
CA GLY A 252 -5.37 -22.39 12.60
C GLY A 252 -5.40 -20.97 12.05
N SER A 253 -4.33 -20.21 12.17
CA SER A 253 -4.28 -18.86 11.59
C SER A 253 -4.03 -18.92 10.08
N GLY A 254 -4.45 -17.88 9.36
CA GLY A 254 -4.09 -17.67 7.96
C GLY A 254 -2.64 -17.21 7.83
N GLY A 255 -1.99 -17.59 6.73
CA GLY A 255 -0.63 -17.18 6.40
C GLY A 255 -0.56 -15.77 5.79
N ALA A 256 0.64 -15.19 5.76
CA ALA A 256 0.86 -13.88 5.17
C ALA A 256 0.91 -13.94 3.63
N GLY A 257 0.38 -12.92 2.95
CA GLY A 257 0.57 -12.72 1.51
C GLY A 257 1.37 -11.46 1.25
N ASN A 258 2.58 -11.59 0.70
CA ASN A 258 3.47 -10.48 0.39
C ASN A 258 3.69 -10.36 -1.12
N GLY A 259 3.32 -9.25 -1.74
CA GLY A 259 3.54 -9.03 -3.17
C GLY A 259 5.03 -8.91 -3.50
N ILE A 260 5.65 -7.82 -3.06
CA ILE A 260 7.09 -7.55 -3.21
C ILE A 260 7.69 -7.25 -1.83
N VAL A 261 8.77 -7.95 -1.49
CA VAL A 261 9.58 -7.69 -0.30
C VAL A 261 10.97 -7.27 -0.75
N ASN A 262 11.29 -5.99 -0.60
CA ASN A 262 12.60 -5.44 -0.89
C ASN A 262 13.35 -5.11 0.40
N SER A 263 14.53 -5.70 0.59
CA SER A 263 15.40 -5.48 1.76
C SER A 263 16.79 -4.98 1.41
N ARG A 264 17.07 -4.83 0.11
CA ARG A 264 18.32 -4.28 -0.42
C ARG A 264 18.00 -3.38 -1.62
N ASN A 265 18.60 -3.56 -2.79
CA ASN A 265 18.49 -2.61 -3.90
C ASN A 265 17.55 -3.17 -4.96
N LEU A 266 16.51 -2.41 -5.28
CA LEU A 266 15.63 -2.61 -6.42
C LEU A 266 15.67 -1.31 -7.24
N ASN A 267 16.20 -1.38 -8.46
CA ASN A 267 16.25 -0.27 -9.41
C ASN A 267 15.54 -0.67 -10.70
N THR A 268 14.74 0.21 -11.29
CA THR A 268 14.21 0.00 -12.64
C THR A 268 14.87 0.85 -13.72
N GLY A 269 15.88 1.65 -13.35
CA GLY A 269 16.49 2.61 -14.28
C GLY A 269 15.50 3.71 -14.62
N GLY A 270 15.68 4.38 -15.76
CA GLY A 270 14.82 5.48 -16.17
C GLY A 270 13.92 5.13 -17.36
N GLU A 271 13.14 6.12 -17.80
CA GLU A 271 11.90 6.00 -18.59
C GLU A 271 10.69 5.68 -17.69
N ASN A 272 9.57 5.18 -18.24
CA ASN A 272 8.32 5.09 -17.50
C ASN A 272 8.10 3.65 -17.01
N ASP A 273 8.46 3.39 -15.76
CA ASP A 273 8.44 2.09 -15.13
C ASP A 273 7.18 1.82 -14.32
N THR A 274 6.92 0.53 -14.08
CA THR A 274 5.80 0.08 -13.26
C THR A 274 6.22 -1.01 -12.27
N ILE A 275 6.07 -0.71 -10.97
CA ILE A 275 6.24 -1.68 -9.88
C ILE A 275 4.89 -1.94 -9.22
N THR A 276 4.40 -3.17 -9.31
CA THR A 276 3.13 -3.59 -8.70
C THR A 276 3.32 -4.73 -7.70
N GLY A 277 2.94 -4.49 -6.44
CA GLY A 277 2.89 -5.51 -5.40
C GLY A 277 1.47 -5.80 -4.93
N THR A 278 1.01 -7.05 -5.03
CA THR A 278 -0.27 -7.51 -4.48
C THR A 278 -0.06 -8.57 -3.40
N GLY A 279 -0.46 -8.28 -2.17
CA GLY A 279 -0.42 -9.20 -1.03
C GLY A 279 -1.80 -9.51 -0.50
N THR A 280 -2.20 -10.78 -0.47
CA THR A 280 -3.47 -11.24 0.11
C THR A 280 -3.20 -12.22 1.24
N GLY A 281 -3.56 -11.86 2.47
CA GLY A 281 -3.50 -12.76 3.62
C GLY A 281 -4.45 -13.95 3.45
N GLY A 282 -4.05 -15.11 3.96
CA GLY A 282 -4.90 -16.30 3.98
C GLY A 282 -5.99 -16.19 5.04
N SER A 283 -7.11 -16.89 4.86
CA SER A 283 -8.16 -16.89 5.87
C SER A 283 -7.75 -17.70 7.09
N GLY A 284 -8.14 -17.25 8.29
CA GLY A 284 -8.11 -18.05 9.50
C GLY A 284 -9.07 -19.24 9.40
N GLY A 285 -8.71 -20.32 10.06
CA GLY A 285 -9.53 -21.51 10.21
C GLY A 285 -10.68 -21.28 11.17
N THR A 286 -11.80 -21.96 10.93
CA THR A 286 -12.96 -21.90 11.83
C THR A 286 -12.89 -22.99 12.91
N SER A 287 -13.60 -22.80 14.02
CA SER A 287 -13.84 -23.89 14.98
C SER A 287 -15.30 -24.05 15.39
N SER A 288 -15.66 -25.30 15.69
CA SER A 288 -17.03 -25.65 16.10
C SER A 288 -17.39 -25.19 17.52
N LYS A 289 -16.39 -24.87 18.36
CA LYS A 289 -16.59 -24.52 19.78
C LYS A 289 -16.27 -23.06 20.10
N GLY A 290 -16.13 -22.20 19.09
CA GLY A 290 -16.00 -20.77 19.36
C GLY A 290 -14.56 -20.26 19.52
N GLY A 291 -13.56 -20.93 18.92
CA GLY A 291 -12.19 -20.41 18.82
C GLY A 291 -11.67 -20.49 17.39
N GLY A 292 -11.95 -19.52 16.52
CA GLY A 292 -11.35 -19.47 15.19
C GLY A 292 -9.92 -18.90 15.22
N GLY A 293 -9.12 -19.23 14.20
CA GLY A 293 -7.78 -18.65 14.03
C GLY A 293 -7.85 -17.27 13.39
N ASP A 294 -6.78 -16.48 13.52
CA ASP A 294 -6.75 -15.13 12.95
C ASP A 294 -6.55 -15.16 11.44
N GLY A 295 -7.03 -14.13 10.75
CA GLY A 295 -6.76 -13.90 9.34
C GLY A 295 -5.30 -13.48 9.13
N GLY A 296 -4.71 -13.91 8.03
CA GLY A 296 -3.34 -13.56 7.66
C GLY A 296 -3.19 -12.10 7.22
N THR A 297 -1.98 -11.58 7.29
CA THR A 297 -1.67 -10.23 6.80
C THR A 297 -1.49 -10.22 5.28
N GLY A 298 -2.00 -9.20 4.60
CA GLY A 298 -1.70 -8.93 3.20
C GLY A 298 -0.89 -7.64 3.03
N THR A 299 0.30 -7.73 2.43
CA THR A 299 1.16 -6.57 2.16
C THR A 299 1.50 -6.50 0.68
N GLY A 300 1.16 -5.39 0.02
CA GLY A 300 1.47 -5.18 -1.40
C GLY A 300 2.97 -5.07 -1.64
N ILE A 301 3.57 -3.98 -1.15
CA ILE A 301 5.01 -3.72 -1.21
C ILE A 301 5.55 -3.49 0.21
N ASN A 302 6.60 -4.21 0.57
CA ASN A 302 7.36 -4.00 1.80
C ASN A 302 8.80 -3.62 1.46
N ASN A 303 9.10 -2.33 1.52
CA ASN A 303 10.43 -1.77 1.29
C ASN A 303 11.14 -1.45 2.61
N SER A 304 12.27 -2.11 2.84
CA SER A 304 13.21 -1.83 3.94
C SER A 304 14.63 -1.54 3.43
N GLY A 305 14.84 -1.61 2.12
CA GLY A 305 16.09 -1.28 1.44
C GLY A 305 15.98 0.02 0.64
N SER A 306 16.57 0.05 -0.55
CA SER A 306 16.43 1.10 -1.55
C SER A 306 15.55 0.60 -2.69
N LEU A 307 14.47 1.33 -2.97
CA LEU A 307 13.61 1.15 -4.13
C LEU A 307 13.69 2.46 -4.92
N ASN A 308 14.14 2.38 -6.16
CA ASN A 308 14.38 3.52 -7.03
C ASN A 308 13.86 3.21 -8.44
N VAL A 309 13.20 4.17 -9.07
CA VAL A 309 12.70 4.08 -10.45
C VAL A 309 13.29 5.18 -11.36
N ASP A 310 14.43 5.78 -10.94
CA ASP A 310 15.16 6.88 -11.60
C ASP A 310 14.27 7.95 -12.29
N ASP A 311 14.65 8.54 -13.43
CA ASP A 311 13.86 9.61 -14.07
C ASP A 311 12.80 9.01 -15.00
N GLY A 312 11.54 9.46 -14.92
CA GLY A 312 10.41 8.80 -15.56
C GLY A 312 9.05 9.41 -15.24
N ASP A 313 8.00 8.99 -15.96
CA ASP A 313 6.64 9.09 -15.38
C ASP A 313 6.29 7.72 -14.79
N ASP A 314 6.75 7.47 -13.56
CA ASP A 314 6.76 6.13 -12.97
C ASP A 314 5.50 5.80 -12.18
N THR A 315 5.23 4.51 -12.02
CA THR A 315 4.12 4.02 -11.20
C THR A 315 4.55 2.96 -10.20
N ILE A 316 4.36 3.25 -8.91
CA ILE A 316 4.52 2.28 -7.82
C ILE A 316 3.14 2.02 -7.19
N SER A 317 2.63 0.79 -7.32
CA SER A 317 1.32 0.39 -6.79
C SER A 317 1.43 -0.77 -5.80
N GLY A 318 0.91 -0.58 -4.59
CA GLY A 318 0.85 -1.60 -3.56
C GLY A 318 -0.58 -1.89 -3.11
N ILE A 319 -1.03 -3.14 -3.23
CA ILE A 319 -2.34 -3.60 -2.75
C ILE A 319 -2.15 -4.65 -1.67
N GLY A 320 -2.58 -4.36 -0.44
CA GLY A 320 -2.57 -5.30 0.68
C GLY A 320 -3.98 -5.58 1.18
N THR A 321 -4.40 -6.85 1.13
CA THR A 321 -5.70 -7.31 1.64
C THR A 321 -5.48 -8.33 2.74
N GLY A 322 -5.95 -8.02 3.95
CA GLY A 322 -5.94 -9.00 5.04
C GLY A 322 -6.81 -10.21 4.75
N GLY A 323 -6.51 -11.35 5.35
CA GLY A 323 -7.33 -12.56 5.27
C GLY A 323 -8.51 -12.51 6.24
N ILE A 324 -9.59 -13.23 5.95
CA ILE A 324 -10.76 -13.29 6.83
C ILE A 324 -10.42 -14.09 8.08
N GLY A 325 -10.70 -13.56 9.27
CA GLY A 325 -10.50 -14.30 10.51
C GLY A 325 -11.55 -15.37 10.77
N GLY A 326 -11.19 -16.41 11.49
CA GLY A 326 -12.11 -17.17 12.34
C GLY A 326 -12.24 -16.54 13.75
N GLY A 327 -11.16 -15.90 14.22
CA GLY A 327 -11.09 -15.01 15.37
C GLY A 327 -10.98 -13.55 14.89
N SER A 328 -9.76 -13.02 14.80
CA SER A 328 -9.53 -11.65 14.33
C SER A 328 -9.32 -11.57 12.81
N GLY A 329 -9.83 -10.51 12.17
CA GLY A 329 -9.56 -10.22 10.77
C GLY A 329 -8.09 -9.88 10.53
N GLY A 330 -7.57 -10.26 9.36
CA GLY A 330 -6.21 -9.95 8.95
C GLY A 330 -6.01 -8.48 8.60
N THR A 331 -4.79 -7.98 8.78
CA THR A 331 -4.42 -6.61 8.39
C THR A 331 -4.05 -6.52 6.91
N GLY A 332 -4.47 -5.44 6.24
CA GLY A 332 -4.08 -5.12 4.87
C GLY A 332 -3.23 -3.85 4.81
N THR A 333 -2.09 -3.91 4.14
CA THR A 333 -1.21 -2.75 3.92
C THR A 333 -0.76 -2.64 2.48
N GLY A 334 -1.06 -1.53 1.80
CA GLY A 334 -0.67 -1.32 0.41
C GLY A 334 0.84 -1.26 0.24
N ILE A 335 1.44 -0.18 0.77
CA ILE A 335 2.88 0.05 0.75
C ILE A 335 3.38 0.27 2.19
N THR A 336 4.42 -0.47 2.58
CA THR A 336 5.20 -0.20 3.78
C THR A 336 6.60 0.22 3.36
N ASN A 337 7.01 1.44 3.72
CA ASN A 337 8.34 1.95 3.48
C ASN A 337 9.05 2.26 4.80
N SER A 338 10.11 1.52 5.09
CA SER A 338 11.02 1.76 6.22
C SER A 338 12.46 2.07 5.76
N GLY A 339 12.72 1.96 4.45
CA GLY A 339 14.00 2.26 3.83
C GLY A 339 13.97 3.58 3.05
N ASN A 340 14.53 3.56 1.85
CA ASN A 340 14.47 4.65 0.87
C ASN A 340 13.60 4.25 -0.30
N LEU A 341 12.59 5.05 -0.62
CA LEU A 341 11.75 4.96 -1.81
C LEU A 341 11.91 6.28 -2.56
N ASN A 342 12.44 6.21 -3.77
CA ASN A 342 12.66 7.36 -4.64
C ASN A 342 12.01 7.10 -5.99
N THR A 343 11.29 8.08 -6.54
CA THR A 343 10.79 7.99 -7.92
C THR A 343 11.55 8.83 -8.93
N GLY A 344 12.62 9.51 -8.50
CA GLY A 344 13.41 10.39 -9.37
C GLY A 344 12.54 11.46 -10.01
N LYS A 345 12.88 11.98 -11.19
CA LYS A 345 12.14 13.13 -11.76
C LYS A 345 11.07 12.70 -12.74
N GLY A 346 9.92 13.38 -12.73
CA GLY A 346 8.98 13.38 -13.85
C GLY A 346 7.54 13.53 -13.41
N LYS A 347 6.65 12.59 -13.73
CA LYS A 347 5.24 12.66 -13.30
C LYS A 347 4.87 11.37 -12.60
N ASP A 348 5.31 11.23 -11.37
CA ASP A 348 5.28 9.96 -10.70
C ASP A 348 3.98 9.70 -9.97
N THR A 349 3.63 8.43 -9.85
CA THR A 349 2.46 7.97 -9.11
C THR A 349 2.83 6.89 -8.11
N ILE A 350 2.58 7.17 -6.82
CA ILE A 350 2.65 6.18 -5.74
C ILE A 350 1.24 5.93 -5.21
N ASP A 351 0.70 4.72 -5.43
CA ASP A 351 -0.65 4.34 -4.96
C ASP A 351 -0.60 3.15 -4.00
N GLY A 352 -1.05 3.35 -2.77
CA GLY A 352 -1.14 2.33 -1.73
C GLY A 352 -2.57 2.07 -1.29
N ILE A 353 -3.05 0.84 -1.45
CA ILE A 353 -4.37 0.40 -0.97
C ILE A 353 -4.21 -0.70 0.08
N GLY A 354 -4.63 -0.42 1.31
CA GLY A 354 -4.69 -1.39 2.40
C GLY A 354 -6.14 -1.67 2.82
N THR A 355 -6.55 -2.93 2.77
CA THR A 355 -7.88 -3.36 3.22
C THR A 355 -7.76 -4.38 4.33
N GLY A 356 -8.18 -4.00 5.52
CA GLY A 356 -8.38 -4.91 6.63
C GLY A 356 -9.56 -5.84 6.38
N SER A 357 -9.46 -7.06 6.89
CA SER A 357 -10.49 -8.07 6.68
C SER A 357 -11.47 -8.17 7.84
N ILE A 358 -12.55 -8.90 7.59
CA ILE A 358 -13.59 -9.14 8.58
C ILE A 358 -13.09 -10.13 9.63
N GLY A 359 -13.43 -9.87 10.89
CA GLY A 359 -13.32 -10.87 11.96
C GLY A 359 -14.21 -12.09 11.71
N GLY A 360 -13.93 -13.20 12.38
CA GLY A 360 -14.71 -14.42 12.22
C GLY A 360 -15.88 -14.51 13.18
N THR A 361 -16.96 -15.16 12.75
CA THR A 361 -18.12 -15.49 13.59
C THR A 361 -17.82 -16.61 14.60
N GLY A 362 -16.61 -17.17 14.53
CA GLY A 362 -16.23 -18.39 15.21
C GLY A 362 -15.71 -18.19 16.62
N GLY A 363 -15.92 -17.05 17.30
CA GLY A 363 -15.53 -16.90 18.70
C GLY A 363 -16.13 -15.72 19.45
N LEU A 364 -16.02 -15.76 20.79
CA LEU A 364 -16.55 -14.72 21.69
C LEU A 364 -15.80 -13.37 21.57
N LEU A 365 -14.65 -13.34 20.90
CA LEU A 365 -13.73 -12.19 20.82
C LEU A 365 -13.11 -12.08 19.41
N GLY A 366 -13.90 -11.66 18.42
CA GLY A 366 -13.43 -11.50 17.04
C GLY A 366 -13.03 -10.06 16.71
N GLY A 367 -11.73 -9.75 16.71
CA GLY A 367 -11.26 -8.43 16.28
C GLY A 367 -11.44 -8.22 14.76
N SER A 368 -11.56 -6.98 14.32
CA SER A 368 -11.51 -6.64 12.90
C SER A 368 -10.07 -6.30 12.47
N GLY A 369 -9.72 -6.55 11.22
CA GLY A 369 -8.37 -6.27 10.70
C GLY A 369 -8.20 -4.81 10.30
N SER A 370 -7.03 -4.21 10.49
CA SER A 370 -6.78 -2.82 10.08
C SER A 370 -6.42 -2.69 8.60
N GLY A 371 -6.71 -1.53 7.99
CA GLY A 371 -6.29 -1.22 6.62
C GLY A 371 -5.45 0.04 6.57
N THR A 372 -4.24 -0.04 5.99
CA THR A 372 -3.35 1.11 5.78
C THR A 372 -2.92 1.22 4.32
N GLY A 373 -3.18 2.35 3.67
CA GLY A 373 -2.77 2.57 2.28
C GLY A 373 -1.25 2.61 2.14
N ILE A 374 -0.64 3.68 2.67
CA ILE A 374 0.81 3.88 2.72
C ILE A 374 1.24 4.03 4.18
N ASN A 375 2.23 3.25 4.60
CA ASN A 375 2.89 3.36 5.89
C ASN A 375 4.36 3.74 5.66
N ASN A 376 4.68 5.03 5.79
CA ASN A 376 6.03 5.55 5.63
C ASN A 376 6.68 5.82 7.00
N SER A 377 7.77 5.11 7.27
CA SER A 377 8.66 5.31 8.43
C SER A 377 10.11 5.60 8.01
N GLY A 378 10.41 5.45 6.71
CA GLY A 378 11.71 5.74 6.11
C GLY A 378 11.75 7.08 5.38
N LYS A 379 12.45 7.14 4.25
CA LYS A 379 12.45 8.25 3.30
C LYS A 379 11.59 7.88 2.09
N LEU A 380 10.60 8.71 1.77
CA LEU A 380 9.81 8.67 0.55
C LEU A 380 10.02 10.01 -0.15
N ASN A 381 10.50 9.98 -1.39
CA ASN A 381 10.87 11.14 -2.18
C ASN A 381 10.44 10.98 -3.63
N THR A 382 9.84 12.00 -4.25
CA THR A 382 9.49 11.98 -5.69
C THR A 382 10.23 13.02 -6.52
N GLU A 383 11.22 13.72 -5.93
CA GLU A 383 12.06 14.72 -6.61
C GLU A 383 11.29 15.77 -7.44
N ASP A 384 11.80 16.17 -8.60
CA ASP A 384 11.20 17.25 -9.39
C ASP A 384 10.13 16.64 -10.31
N GLY A 385 8.88 17.09 -10.22
CA GLY A 385 7.79 16.51 -10.98
C GLY A 385 6.40 17.09 -10.72
N GLU A 386 5.39 16.61 -11.46
CA GLU A 386 3.99 16.78 -11.05
C GLU A 386 3.48 15.48 -10.42
N ASP A 387 3.92 15.20 -9.21
CA ASP A 387 3.82 13.88 -8.61
C ASP A 387 2.51 13.66 -7.87
N THR A 388 2.11 12.41 -7.74
CA THR A 388 0.90 12.00 -7.04
C THR A 388 1.17 10.87 -6.06
N ILE A 389 0.93 11.12 -4.77
CA ILE A 389 0.99 10.11 -3.71
C ILE A 389 -0.43 9.89 -3.17
N THR A 390 -1.00 8.72 -3.42
CA THR A 390 -2.33 8.33 -2.92
C THR A 390 -2.24 7.15 -1.97
N GLY A 391 -2.84 7.30 -0.78
CA GLY A 391 -2.99 6.21 0.18
C GLY A 391 -4.45 6.02 0.56
N LYS A 392 -4.96 4.78 0.42
CA LYS A 392 -6.31 4.38 0.85
C LYS A 392 -6.28 3.24 1.86
N GLY A 393 -6.77 3.48 3.07
CA GLY A 393 -6.92 2.48 4.11
C GLY A 393 -8.38 2.21 4.45
N ASN A 394 -8.82 0.95 4.27
CA ASN A 394 -10.15 0.49 4.67
C ASN A 394 -10.02 -0.41 5.90
N GLY A 395 -10.53 0.02 7.04
CA GLY A 395 -10.67 -0.82 8.22
C GLY A 395 -11.63 -1.98 7.95
N GLY A 396 -11.28 -3.15 8.47
CA GLY A 396 -12.11 -4.34 8.40
C GLY A 396 -13.35 -4.21 9.26
N ASN A 397 -14.40 -4.92 8.87
CA ASN A 397 -15.65 -4.94 9.63
C ASN A 397 -15.56 -5.97 10.77
N SER A 398 -16.20 -5.66 11.89
CA SER A 398 -16.46 -6.66 12.91
C SER A 398 -17.53 -7.64 12.42
N SER A 399 -17.45 -8.90 12.87
CA SER A 399 -18.50 -9.90 12.64
C SER A 399 -19.68 -9.70 13.58
N ASP A 400 -20.88 -10.13 13.19
CA ASP A 400 -22.08 -10.19 14.04
C ASP A 400 -21.90 -11.18 15.21
N VAL A 401 -21.17 -10.78 16.25
CA VAL A 401 -21.05 -11.54 17.50
C VAL A 401 -21.63 -10.73 18.67
N PRO A 402 -22.14 -11.42 19.72
CA PRO A 402 -22.86 -10.79 20.81
C PRO A 402 -21.98 -10.02 21.83
N PHE A 403 -20.79 -9.58 21.46
CA PHE A 403 -19.86 -8.88 22.35
C PHE A 403 -19.29 -7.61 21.70
N ASP A 404 -18.81 -6.68 22.54
CA ASP A 404 -18.24 -5.40 22.14
C ASP A 404 -16.99 -5.62 21.28
N ASN A 405 -17.16 -5.52 19.97
CA ASN A 405 -16.06 -5.53 19.02
C ASN A 405 -16.06 -4.19 18.31
N ASP A 406 -14.93 -3.51 18.33
CA ASP A 406 -14.82 -2.27 17.57
C ASP A 406 -14.52 -2.58 16.09
N GLY A 407 -15.01 -1.70 15.21
CA GLY A 407 -14.54 -1.64 13.84
C GLY A 407 -13.06 -1.24 13.80
N ALA A 408 -12.31 -1.72 12.81
CA ALA A 408 -10.88 -1.48 12.75
C ALA A 408 -10.56 -0.11 12.15
N ALA A 409 -9.35 0.37 12.40
CA ALA A 409 -8.87 1.60 11.79
C ALA A 409 -8.66 1.45 10.27
N GLY A 410 -9.03 2.49 9.53
CA GLY A 410 -8.62 2.71 8.14
C GLY A 410 -7.78 3.96 8.05
N ILE A 411 -6.52 3.82 7.62
CA ILE A 411 -5.56 4.93 7.50
C ILE A 411 -5.12 5.07 6.05
N GLY A 412 -5.35 6.23 5.43
CA GLY A 412 -4.88 6.48 4.07
C GLY A 412 -3.36 6.49 3.99
N ILE A 413 -2.75 7.51 4.61
CA ILE A 413 -1.29 7.67 4.71
C ILE A 413 -0.91 7.81 6.19
N ALA A 414 -0.04 6.92 6.67
CA ALA A 414 0.62 7.01 7.96
C ALA A 414 2.08 7.43 7.73
N ASN A 415 2.43 8.67 8.04
CA ASN A 415 3.78 9.20 7.91
C ASN A 415 4.43 9.41 9.27
N SER A 416 5.51 8.67 9.52
CA SER A 416 6.41 8.79 10.68
C SER A 416 7.87 8.99 10.26
N GLY A 417 8.15 8.99 8.96
CA GLY A 417 9.46 9.23 8.37
C GLY A 417 9.57 10.60 7.72
N SER A 418 10.28 10.67 6.59
CA SER A 418 10.33 11.83 5.71
C SER A 418 9.50 11.52 4.47
N LEU A 419 8.55 12.39 4.15
CA LEU A 419 7.81 12.38 2.90
C LEU A 419 8.06 13.74 2.23
N ASN A 420 8.65 13.73 1.05
CA ASN A 420 8.97 14.91 0.26
C ASN A 420 8.51 14.65 -1.18
N THR A 421 7.78 15.56 -1.82
CA THR A 421 7.53 15.42 -3.26
C THR A 421 8.66 16.11 -4.03
N GLY A 422 8.76 17.44 -4.03
CA GLY A 422 10.03 18.10 -4.35
C GLY A 422 9.83 19.43 -5.06
N LEU A 423 9.96 19.50 -6.38
CA LEU A 423 9.61 20.72 -7.12
C LEU A 423 8.50 20.37 -8.10
N GLY A 424 7.48 21.22 -8.20
CA GLY A 424 6.42 21.07 -9.19
C GLY A 424 5.06 20.93 -8.53
N LYS A 425 4.01 20.63 -9.33
CA LYS A 425 2.63 20.68 -8.84
C LYS A 425 2.20 19.35 -8.28
N ASP A 426 2.51 19.14 -7.01
CA ASP A 426 2.38 17.84 -6.38
C ASP A 426 1.03 17.64 -5.69
N ALA A 427 0.62 16.37 -5.60
CA ALA A 427 -0.63 15.98 -4.97
C ALA A 427 -0.43 14.83 -3.97
N ILE A 428 -0.75 15.08 -2.70
CA ILE A 428 -0.78 14.06 -1.64
C ILE A 428 -2.23 13.83 -1.20
N ALA A 429 -2.75 12.63 -1.40
CA ALA A 429 -4.13 12.26 -1.06
C ALA A 429 -4.20 11.05 -0.12
N GLY A 430 -4.72 11.26 1.09
CA GLY A 430 -4.99 10.19 2.06
C GLY A 430 -6.49 9.96 2.27
N ILE A 431 -6.96 8.74 2.11
CA ILE A 431 -8.34 8.32 2.37
C ILE A 431 -8.37 7.20 3.41
N GLY A 432 -8.89 7.50 4.61
CA GLY A 432 -9.10 6.52 5.67
C GLY A 432 -10.58 6.25 5.90
N ILE A 433 -10.99 4.99 5.83
CA ILE A 433 -12.36 4.54 6.08
C ILE A 433 -12.34 3.56 7.25
N GLY A 434 -12.89 3.96 8.39
CA GLY A 434 -13.02 3.09 9.55
C GLY A 434 -13.98 1.92 9.28
N GLY A 435 -13.66 0.77 9.87
CA GLY A 435 -14.45 -0.44 9.77
C GLY A 435 -15.81 -0.33 10.44
N ILE A 436 -16.78 -1.11 9.97
CA ILE A 436 -18.13 -1.16 10.53
C ILE A 436 -18.12 -2.07 11.76
N ASP A 437 -18.80 -1.65 12.82
CA ASP A 437 -19.14 -2.57 13.91
C ASP A 437 -20.44 -3.34 13.61
N GLY A 438 -20.36 -4.67 13.70
CA GLY A 438 -21.48 -5.62 13.58
C GLY A 438 -22.04 -6.11 14.91
N SER A 439 -21.55 -5.61 16.05
CA SER A 439 -22.01 -6.08 17.36
C SER A 439 -23.47 -5.71 17.61
N SER A 440 -24.19 -6.64 18.24
CA SER A 440 -25.58 -6.39 18.68
C SER A 440 -25.66 -5.63 20.02
N TYR A 441 -24.52 -5.36 20.67
CA TYR A 441 -24.45 -4.88 22.06
C TYR A 441 -23.71 -3.54 22.24
N GLY A 442 -23.27 -2.88 21.16
CA GLY A 442 -22.86 -1.47 21.22
C GLY A 442 -21.35 -1.22 21.12
N GLY A 443 -20.65 -1.89 20.22
CA GLY A 443 -19.28 -1.57 19.84
C GLY A 443 -19.16 -0.24 19.09
N ASN A 444 -17.92 0.26 19.02
CA ASN A 444 -17.61 1.50 18.33
C ASN A 444 -17.24 1.20 16.88
N GLY A 445 -17.73 2.02 15.95
CA GLY A 445 -17.18 2.01 14.60
C GLY A 445 -15.68 2.33 14.60
N GLY A 446 -14.97 1.87 13.59
CA GLY A 446 -13.54 2.09 13.46
C GLY A 446 -13.18 3.53 13.15
N THR A 447 -11.96 3.94 13.47
CA THR A 447 -11.47 5.29 13.14
C THR A 447 -11.01 5.34 11.67
N GLY A 448 -11.50 6.32 10.91
CA GLY A 448 -11.00 6.62 9.56
C GLY A 448 -10.10 7.85 9.60
N THR A 449 -8.83 7.71 9.24
CA THR A 449 -7.86 8.81 9.17
C THR A 449 -7.31 8.96 7.75
N GLY A 450 -7.50 10.11 7.12
CA GLY A 450 -6.96 10.38 5.79
C GLY A 450 -5.43 10.38 5.80
N ILE A 451 -4.85 11.38 6.45
CA ILE A 451 -3.40 11.53 6.62
C ILE A 451 -3.07 11.63 8.10
N ALA A 452 -2.20 10.77 8.60
CA ALA A 452 -1.63 10.82 9.94
C ALA A 452 -0.13 11.12 9.85
N ASN A 453 0.25 12.37 10.11
CA ASN A 453 1.62 12.85 10.11
C ASN A 453 2.18 12.97 11.54
N SER A 454 3.33 12.36 11.75
CA SER A 454 4.08 12.35 13.02
C SER A 454 5.54 12.75 12.88
N SER A 455 5.94 13.17 11.68
CA SER A 455 7.31 13.61 11.37
C SER A 455 7.25 14.71 10.31
N SER A 456 7.90 14.58 9.14
CA SER A 456 7.98 15.61 8.10
C SER A 456 7.22 15.20 6.86
N LEU A 457 6.35 16.09 6.39
CA LEU A 457 5.66 16.02 5.10
C LEU A 457 5.90 17.36 4.40
N ASN A 458 6.59 17.33 3.26
CA ASN A 458 6.91 18.51 2.46
C ASN A 458 6.44 18.28 1.02
N THR A 459 5.78 19.25 0.42
CA THR A 459 5.48 19.20 -1.03
C THR A 459 6.47 20.01 -1.86
N GLY A 460 7.09 21.03 -1.26
CA GLY A 460 8.16 21.80 -1.89
C GLY A 460 7.67 23.08 -2.56
N GLU A 461 8.22 23.48 -3.70
CA GLU A 461 7.80 24.72 -4.40
C GLU A 461 6.78 24.42 -5.52
N GLU A 462 6.06 25.46 -5.95
CA GLU A 462 4.93 25.49 -6.90
C GLU A 462 3.54 25.24 -6.27
N ASP A 463 2.47 25.19 -7.07
CA ASP A 463 1.10 25.08 -6.55
C ASP A 463 0.79 23.62 -6.15
N ASP A 464 0.84 23.32 -4.85
CA ASP A 464 0.67 21.97 -4.33
C ASP A 464 -0.72 21.68 -3.74
N THR A 465 -1.05 20.40 -3.62
CA THR A 465 -2.30 19.96 -3.00
C THR A 465 -2.10 18.82 -1.98
N ILE A 466 -2.54 19.05 -0.75
CA ILE A 466 -2.63 18.02 0.30
C ILE A 466 -4.10 17.80 0.66
N THR A 467 -4.61 16.59 0.45
CA THR A 467 -6.00 16.22 0.79
C THR A 467 -6.04 15.02 1.73
N GLY A 468 -6.57 15.21 2.93
CA GLY A 468 -6.88 14.12 3.86
C GLY A 468 -8.38 13.95 4.05
N THR A 469 -8.92 12.76 3.78
CA THR A 469 -10.31 12.40 4.04
C THR A 469 -10.40 11.24 5.01
N GLY A 470 -10.98 11.46 6.19
CA GLY A 470 -11.23 10.41 7.18
C GLY A 470 -12.72 10.21 7.39
N THR A 471 -13.19 8.98 7.23
CA THR A 471 -14.59 8.59 7.48
C THR A 471 -14.63 7.56 8.60
N GLY A 472 -15.19 7.94 9.75
CA GLY A 472 -15.43 7.01 10.85
C GLY A 472 -16.40 5.91 10.45
N GLY A 473 -16.14 4.70 10.92
CA GLY A 473 -16.99 3.54 10.72
C GLY A 473 -18.33 3.68 11.43
N THR A 474 -19.36 3.07 10.87
CA THR A 474 -20.71 3.01 11.47
C THR A 474 -20.84 1.81 12.41
N SER A 475 -21.58 1.96 13.50
CA SER A 475 -22.11 0.80 14.25
C SER A 475 -23.56 0.55 13.84
N VAL A 476 -23.88 -0.68 13.46
CA VAL A 476 -25.25 -1.08 13.07
C VAL A 476 -25.91 -1.78 14.26
N SER A 477 -26.66 -1.05 15.08
CA SER A 477 -27.43 -1.66 16.17
C SER A 477 -28.74 -2.25 15.63
N ASN A 478 -28.88 -3.59 15.63
CA ASN A 478 -30.13 -4.27 15.31
C ASN A 478 -31.15 -4.27 16.48
N GLY A 479 -30.80 -3.70 17.63
CA GLY A 479 -31.63 -3.62 18.84
C GLY A 479 -32.43 -2.32 18.96
N THR A 480 -33.67 -2.42 19.44
CA THR A 480 -34.55 -1.28 19.71
C THR A 480 -34.13 -0.55 20.99
N GLY A 481 -33.06 0.26 20.95
CA GLY A 481 -32.75 1.16 22.06
C GLY A 481 -31.30 1.62 22.21
N ASP A 482 -30.33 1.00 21.53
CA ASP A 482 -28.91 1.34 21.75
C ASP A 482 -28.41 2.47 20.85
N ILE A 483 -27.56 3.29 21.47
CA ILE A 483 -26.94 4.49 20.92
C ILE A 483 -25.75 4.03 20.07
N SER A 484 -25.90 4.01 18.73
CA SER A 484 -24.82 3.70 17.78
C SER A 484 -23.61 4.64 17.99
N ILE A 485 -22.48 4.13 18.47
CA ILE A 485 -21.26 4.93 18.62
C ILE A 485 -20.43 4.76 17.35
N SER A 486 -20.42 5.74 16.45
CA SER A 486 -19.53 5.65 15.29
C SER A 486 -18.11 6.03 15.65
N GLY A 487 -17.17 5.51 14.87
CA GLY A 487 -15.76 5.84 14.99
C GLY A 487 -15.47 7.28 14.60
N ALA A 488 -14.26 7.74 14.92
CA ALA A 488 -13.84 9.08 14.55
C ALA A 488 -13.51 9.18 13.05
N GLY A 489 -13.86 10.30 12.43
CA GLY A 489 -13.40 10.66 11.09
C GLY A 489 -12.41 11.81 11.17
N ILE A 490 -11.17 11.58 10.75
CA ILE A 490 -10.09 12.57 10.82
C ILE A 490 -9.51 12.80 9.43
N GLY A 491 -9.67 13.99 8.87
CA GLY A 491 -9.10 14.32 7.56
C GLY A 491 -7.58 14.29 7.59
N ILE A 492 -6.98 15.24 8.30
CA ILE A 492 -5.54 15.36 8.51
C ILE A 492 -5.26 15.40 10.01
N GLN A 493 -4.29 14.61 10.47
CA GLN A 493 -3.75 14.65 11.83
C GLN A 493 -2.27 14.97 11.77
N ASN A 494 -1.86 16.13 12.28
CA ASN A 494 -0.49 16.56 12.41
C ASN A 494 -0.14 16.66 13.90
N ILE A 495 0.56 15.68 14.45
CA ILE A 495 0.78 15.61 15.89
C ILE A 495 1.93 16.52 16.36
N LYS A 496 2.12 16.59 17.68
CA LYS A 496 3.18 17.39 18.29
C LYS A 496 4.57 17.07 17.70
N ASN A 497 5.31 18.12 17.35
CA ASN A 497 6.63 18.10 16.70
C ASN A 497 6.63 17.66 15.23
N ALA A 498 5.47 17.28 14.67
CA ALA A 498 5.36 17.01 13.24
C ALA A 498 5.21 18.32 12.45
N THR A 499 5.65 18.30 11.20
CA THR A 499 5.64 19.45 10.30
C THR A 499 5.00 19.06 8.96
N ILE A 500 4.14 19.94 8.46
CA ILE A 500 3.63 19.95 7.09
C ILE A 500 4.10 21.27 6.45
N THR A 501 4.77 21.21 5.31
CA THR A 501 5.25 22.37 4.55
C THR A 501 4.89 22.28 3.07
N THR A 502 4.59 23.43 2.44
CA THR A 502 4.34 23.57 0.99
C THR A 502 5.15 24.72 0.36
N GLU A 503 6.16 25.22 1.08
CA GLU A 503 7.14 26.24 0.68
C GLU A 503 6.64 27.46 -0.10
N SER A 504 6.62 27.47 -1.43
CA SER A 504 6.18 28.67 -2.17
C SER A 504 5.29 28.28 -3.33
N GLY A 505 4.12 28.89 -3.47
CA GLY A 505 3.07 28.38 -4.33
C GLY A 505 1.71 28.95 -3.96
N ASN A 506 0.66 28.68 -4.74
CA ASN A 506 -0.71 28.88 -4.27
C ASN A 506 -1.26 27.53 -3.82
N ASP A 507 -0.92 27.14 -2.60
CA ASP A 507 -1.10 25.78 -2.14
C ASP A 507 -2.50 25.52 -1.62
N THR A 508 -2.92 24.26 -1.65
CA THR A 508 -4.22 23.84 -1.12
C THR A 508 -4.07 22.71 -0.13
N ILE A 509 -4.41 22.96 1.14
CA ILE A 509 -4.51 21.92 2.18
C ILE A 509 -5.98 21.72 2.56
N THR A 510 -6.52 20.55 2.32
CA THR A 510 -7.90 20.19 2.67
C THR A 510 -7.96 18.97 3.59
N GLY A 511 -8.46 19.17 4.81
CA GLY A 511 -8.80 18.08 5.73
C GLY A 511 -10.31 17.92 5.88
N SER A 512 -10.83 16.74 5.54
CA SER A 512 -12.26 16.40 5.63
C SER A 512 -12.49 15.22 6.59
N GLY A 513 -13.07 15.49 7.76
CA GLY A 513 -13.48 14.47 8.72
C GLY A 513 -14.98 14.21 8.66
N ASN A 514 -15.37 12.95 8.55
CA ASN A 514 -16.78 12.55 8.48
C ASN A 514 -17.09 11.46 9.51
N SER A 515 -18.19 11.62 10.24
CA SER A 515 -18.71 10.56 11.11
C SER A 515 -20.23 10.58 11.16
N SER A 516 -20.86 9.42 11.41
CA SER A 516 -22.30 9.25 11.15
C SER A 516 -23.14 8.77 12.34
N GLY A 517 -22.52 8.39 13.45
CA GLY A 517 -23.16 7.86 14.64
C GLY A 517 -23.23 8.86 15.80
N THR A 518 -23.99 8.46 16.81
CA THR A 518 -24.23 9.23 18.04
C THR A 518 -23.00 9.34 18.92
N LYS A 519 -22.71 10.55 19.40
CA LYS A 519 -21.51 10.88 20.21
C LYS A 519 -20.19 10.72 19.46
N SER A 520 -20.24 10.73 18.14
CA SER A 520 -19.04 10.61 17.34
C SER A 520 -18.27 11.90 17.25
N THR A 521 -17.02 11.79 16.82
CA THR A 521 -16.15 12.94 16.64
C THR A 521 -15.64 12.99 15.22
N ALA A 522 -15.75 14.16 14.59
CA ALA A 522 -15.14 14.42 13.30
C ALA A 522 -14.23 15.63 13.38
N TYR A 523 -13.05 15.49 12.78
CA TYR A 523 -12.04 16.54 12.68
C TYR A 523 -11.63 16.70 11.23
N GLY A 524 -11.75 17.92 10.70
CA GLY A 524 -11.16 18.23 9.38
C GLY A 524 -9.65 18.15 9.46
N ILE A 525 -9.07 19.06 10.24
CA ILE A 525 -7.62 19.13 10.51
C ILE A 525 -7.41 19.13 12.02
N VAL A 526 -6.66 18.15 12.52
CA VAL A 526 -6.09 18.15 13.87
C VAL A 526 -4.63 18.57 13.78
N ASN A 527 -4.25 19.69 14.37
CA ASN A 527 -2.88 20.20 14.35
C ASN A 527 -2.37 20.51 15.76
N ASP A 528 -1.48 19.66 16.25
CA ASP A 528 -0.66 19.88 17.45
C ASP A 528 0.81 20.18 17.09
N GLY A 529 1.17 20.06 15.81
CA GLY A 529 2.49 20.36 15.25
C GLY A 529 2.55 21.73 14.57
N ILE A 530 3.27 21.80 13.45
CA ILE A 530 3.39 22.98 12.60
C ILE A 530 2.82 22.66 11.22
N ILE A 531 1.99 23.54 10.70
CA ILE A 531 1.64 23.61 9.27
C ILE A 531 2.14 24.97 8.80
N ASP A 532 2.95 25.00 7.74
CA ASP A 532 3.60 26.20 7.21
C ASP A 532 3.48 26.20 5.68
N THR A 533 2.57 27.00 5.12
CA THR A 533 2.35 27.00 3.66
C THR A 533 3.30 27.95 2.92
N GLY A 534 3.97 28.85 3.64
CA GLY A 534 5.08 29.64 3.12
C GLY A 534 4.67 30.85 2.26
N ASP A 535 5.14 30.99 1.03
CA ASP A 535 4.88 32.19 0.21
C ASP A 535 3.90 31.91 -0.94
N GLY A 536 2.81 32.64 -1.02
CA GLY A 536 1.86 32.71 -2.14
C GLY A 536 0.42 32.80 -1.64
N SER A 537 -0.59 32.69 -2.50
CA SER A 537 -1.99 32.85 -2.06
C SER A 537 -2.60 31.49 -1.69
N ASP A 538 -2.35 31.06 -0.47
CA ASP A 538 -2.62 29.71 -0.02
C ASP A 538 -4.05 29.51 0.45
N LYS A 539 -4.50 28.25 0.44
CA LYS A 539 -5.82 27.85 0.88
C LYS A 539 -5.76 26.67 1.84
N LEU A 540 -6.12 26.91 3.11
CA LEU A 540 -6.27 25.86 4.11
C LEU A 540 -7.74 25.70 4.51
N THR A 541 -8.29 24.50 4.30
CA THR A 541 -9.70 24.20 4.55
C THR A 541 -9.85 22.97 5.46
N GLY A 542 -10.30 23.21 6.69
CA GLY A 542 -10.71 22.17 7.63
C GLY A 542 -12.23 22.01 7.65
N GLN A 543 -12.72 20.83 7.30
CA GLN A 543 -14.16 20.52 7.24
C GLN A 543 -14.46 19.29 8.09
N ALA A 544 -15.43 19.41 9.00
CA ALA A 544 -15.92 18.28 9.77
C ALA A 544 -17.43 18.12 9.62
N THR A 545 -17.89 16.90 9.34
CA THR A 545 -19.31 16.57 9.26
C THR A 545 -19.63 15.43 10.21
N VAL A 546 -20.62 15.67 11.08
CA VAL A 546 -21.22 14.64 11.93
C VAL A 546 -22.71 14.53 11.63
N THR A 547 -23.17 13.35 11.24
CA THR A 547 -24.55 13.16 10.78
C THR A 547 -25.58 13.10 11.92
N ILE A 548 -25.23 12.50 13.07
CA ILE A 548 -26.19 12.26 14.17
C ILE A 548 -25.56 12.54 15.53
N GLY A 549 -25.52 13.80 15.99
CA GLY A 549 -25.04 14.14 17.34
C GLY A 549 -23.54 13.87 17.55
N GLY A 550 -22.93 14.49 18.55
CA GLY A 550 -21.47 14.39 18.77
C GLY A 550 -20.78 15.72 18.55
N THR A 551 -19.51 15.68 18.13
CA THR A 551 -18.63 16.85 18.06
C THR A 551 -17.95 16.94 16.70
N ALA A 552 -18.01 18.12 16.08
CA ALA A 552 -17.38 18.38 14.79
C ALA A 552 -16.50 19.64 14.92
N TYR A 553 -15.23 19.54 14.54
CA TYR A 553 -14.34 20.69 14.42
C TYR A 553 -13.68 20.70 13.04
N GLY A 554 -13.82 21.80 12.32
CA GLY A 554 -13.10 21.99 11.06
C GLY A 554 -11.59 21.98 11.31
N ILE A 555 -11.13 22.77 12.28
CA ILE A 555 -9.72 22.85 12.70
C ILE A 555 -9.64 22.70 14.23
N TYR A 556 -8.78 21.82 14.72
CA TYR A 556 -8.63 21.57 16.16
C TYR A 556 -7.17 21.33 16.54
N GLY A 557 -6.74 21.78 17.72
CA GLY A 557 -5.45 21.39 18.30
C GLY A 557 -4.76 22.54 19.00
N GLN A 558 -3.49 22.33 19.38
CA GLN A 558 -2.65 23.28 20.11
C GLN A 558 -1.41 23.72 19.31
N GLY A 559 -1.33 23.32 18.04
CA GLY A 559 -0.22 23.59 17.14
C GLY A 559 -0.22 25.02 16.60
N THR A 560 0.57 25.22 15.55
CA THR A 560 0.68 26.48 14.81
C THR A 560 0.38 26.25 13.33
N ILE A 561 -0.39 27.16 12.73
CA ILE A 561 -0.59 27.28 11.28
C ILE A 561 0.01 28.61 10.84
N LYS A 562 0.83 28.61 9.79
CA LYS A 562 1.39 29.82 9.16
C LYS A 562 1.16 29.81 7.66
N THR A 563 0.84 30.97 7.09
CA THR A 563 0.64 31.11 5.63
C THR A 563 1.54 32.14 4.96
N GLY A 564 2.38 32.85 5.72
CA GLY A 564 3.49 33.65 5.20
C GLY A 564 3.08 34.85 4.35
N ASN A 565 3.50 34.95 3.08
CA ASN A 565 3.24 36.13 2.24
C ASN A 565 2.24 35.81 1.13
N GLY A 566 1.12 36.55 1.03
CA GLY A 566 0.20 36.41 -0.09
C GLY A 566 -1.21 36.88 0.26
N ASN A 567 -2.25 36.39 -0.42
CA ASN A 567 -3.61 36.63 0.05
C ASN A 567 -4.21 35.29 0.43
N ASP A 568 -4.02 34.91 1.68
CA ASP A 568 -4.29 33.57 2.16
C ASP A 568 -5.74 33.38 2.58
N GLU A 569 -6.24 32.16 2.44
CA GLU A 569 -7.58 31.77 2.85
C GLU A 569 -7.54 30.59 3.82
N ILE A 570 -7.95 30.84 5.07
CA ILE A 570 -8.15 29.79 6.07
C ILE A 570 -9.64 29.67 6.40
N ILE A 571 -10.19 28.48 6.17
CA ILE A 571 -11.60 28.16 6.42
C ILE A 571 -11.72 26.96 7.37
N GLY A 572 -12.32 27.18 8.54
CA GLY A 572 -12.80 26.13 9.43
C GLY A 572 -14.33 26.01 9.37
N THR A 573 -14.84 24.85 8.92
CA THR A 573 -16.28 24.56 8.96
C THR A 573 -16.58 23.26 9.70
N SER A 574 -17.74 23.25 10.33
CA SER A 574 -18.25 22.10 11.08
C SER A 574 -19.75 22.01 10.86
N THR A 575 -20.23 20.84 10.50
CA THR A 575 -21.65 20.54 10.27
C THR A 575 -22.09 19.43 11.21
N LEU A 576 -23.18 19.66 11.93
CA LEU A 576 -23.81 18.68 12.80
C LEU A 576 -25.27 18.52 12.39
N ASN A 577 -25.68 17.31 12.05
CA ASN A 577 -27.04 16.98 11.62
C ASN A 577 -27.51 17.86 10.43
N GLY A 578 -26.62 18.13 9.48
CA GLY A 578 -26.89 19.01 8.32
C GLY A 578 -26.95 20.51 8.64
N VAL A 579 -26.69 20.92 9.88
CA VAL A 579 -26.66 22.32 10.30
C VAL A 579 -25.21 22.76 10.54
N GLN A 580 -24.80 23.85 9.88
CA GLN A 580 -23.49 24.45 10.14
C GLN A 580 -23.43 24.99 11.58
N GLN A 581 -22.40 24.59 12.31
CA GLN A 581 -22.19 25.01 13.69
C GLN A 581 -21.46 26.35 13.74
N LYS A 582 -21.76 27.12 14.79
CA LYS A 582 -21.13 28.43 15.03
C LYS A 582 -19.69 28.31 15.55
N VAL A 583 -19.37 27.22 16.25
CA VAL A 583 -18.02 26.92 16.73
C VAL A 583 -17.43 25.85 15.84
N SER A 584 -16.46 26.22 15.01
CA SER A 584 -15.81 25.35 14.03
C SER A 584 -14.33 25.13 14.30
N ILE A 585 -13.77 25.83 15.28
CA ILE A 585 -12.35 25.75 15.67
C ILE A 585 -12.22 25.42 17.17
N GLY A 586 -11.15 24.73 17.58
CA GLY A 586 -10.92 24.44 18.99
C GLY A 586 -9.48 24.07 19.34
N GLY A 587 -9.27 23.73 20.62
CA GLY A 587 -7.99 23.25 21.15
C GLY A 587 -7.01 24.34 21.59
N GLY A 588 -7.24 25.61 21.23
CA GLY A 588 -6.28 26.69 21.50
C GLY A 588 -5.22 26.82 20.39
N ILE A 589 -5.59 26.52 19.14
CA ILE A 589 -4.73 26.61 17.97
C ILE A 589 -4.22 28.05 17.78
N ASN A 590 -2.97 28.18 17.31
CA ASN A 590 -2.39 29.45 16.91
C ASN A 590 -2.32 29.53 15.38
N ILE A 591 -2.77 30.64 14.82
CA ILE A 591 -2.82 30.89 13.38
C ILE A 591 -2.19 32.24 13.11
N ALA A 592 -1.20 32.29 12.21
CA ALA A 592 -0.55 33.51 11.76
C ALA A 592 -0.66 33.60 10.23
N LEU A 593 -1.40 34.59 9.73
CA LEU A 593 -1.66 34.73 8.31
C LEU A 593 -0.45 35.36 7.60
N GLY A 594 0.14 36.41 8.18
CA GLY A 594 1.46 36.89 7.77
C GLY A 594 1.38 38.22 7.06
N THR A 595 1.65 38.30 5.76
CA THR A 595 1.54 39.55 5.01
C THR A 595 0.61 39.44 3.81
N GLY A 596 -0.24 40.45 3.62
CA GLY A 596 -1.11 40.64 2.46
C GLY A 596 -2.56 40.89 2.83
N ASN A 597 -3.53 40.46 2.01
CA ASN A 597 -4.95 40.69 2.33
C ASN A 597 -5.64 39.37 2.61
N ASP A 598 -5.45 38.90 3.83
CA ASP A 598 -5.80 37.55 4.21
C ASP A 598 -7.26 37.43 4.62
N TYR A 599 -7.75 36.21 4.55
CA TYR A 599 -9.13 35.89 4.83
C TYR A 599 -9.19 34.70 5.78
N PHE A 600 -9.78 34.94 6.96
CA PHE A 600 -10.03 33.90 7.93
C PHE A 600 -11.54 33.76 8.19
N LYS A 601 -12.03 32.53 8.03
CA LYS A 601 -13.41 32.15 8.34
C LYS A 601 -13.45 31.01 9.35
N GLY A 602 -13.91 31.32 10.55
CA GLY A 602 -14.12 30.35 11.61
C GLY A 602 -14.26 31.02 12.96
N PHE A 603 -14.75 30.27 13.95
CA PHE A 603 -14.84 30.78 15.33
C PHE A 603 -14.65 29.63 16.32
N GLY A 604 -13.96 29.91 17.42
CA GLY A 604 -13.61 28.90 18.41
C GLY A 604 -12.53 29.33 19.38
N ALA A 605 -12.06 28.38 20.19
CA ALA A 605 -10.93 28.60 21.09
C ALA A 605 -9.61 28.58 20.30
N GLY A 606 -9.01 29.75 20.12
CA GLY A 606 -7.73 29.93 19.40
C GLY A 606 -7.26 31.38 19.40
N THR A 607 -6.05 31.58 18.85
CA THR A 607 -5.43 32.88 18.61
C THR A 607 -5.17 33.02 17.11
N VAL A 608 -5.60 34.13 16.51
CA VAL A 608 -5.42 34.40 15.09
C VAL A 608 -4.78 35.77 14.90
N ASP A 609 -3.63 35.81 14.26
CA ASP A 609 -2.95 37.04 13.87
C ASP A 609 -3.12 37.24 12.36
N GLY A 610 -3.81 38.30 11.96
CA GLY A 610 -3.91 38.71 10.55
C GLY A 610 -2.57 39.18 10.00
N GLY A 611 -1.71 39.75 10.85
CA GLY A 611 -0.40 40.24 10.43
C GLY A 611 -0.46 41.60 9.73
N ASP A 612 0.30 41.75 8.65
CA ASP A 612 0.47 43.00 7.92
C ASP A 612 -0.39 43.03 6.64
N GLY A 613 -1.42 43.86 6.63
CA GLY A 613 -2.11 44.26 5.40
C GLY A 613 -3.56 44.65 5.62
N PHE A 614 -4.49 44.17 4.80
CA PHE A 614 -5.93 44.43 4.97
C PHE A 614 -6.69 43.13 5.12
N ASP A 615 -6.75 42.64 6.35
CA ASP A 615 -7.21 41.30 6.65
C ASP A 615 -8.68 41.28 7.04
N THR A 616 -9.33 40.18 6.68
CA THR A 616 -10.76 39.98 6.85
C THR A 616 -11.05 38.80 7.77
N LEU A 617 -11.76 39.09 8.87
CA LEU A 617 -12.35 38.09 9.75
C LEU A 617 -13.84 37.89 9.40
N ASP A 618 -14.18 36.74 8.80
CA ASP A 618 -15.56 36.34 8.49
C ASP A 618 -16.19 35.56 9.65
N LEU A 619 -17.16 36.21 10.30
CA LEU A 619 -18.01 35.72 11.38
C LEU A 619 -19.48 35.69 10.96
N ARG A 620 -19.79 35.44 9.68
CA ARG A 620 -21.18 35.37 9.19
C ARG A 620 -22.03 34.27 9.82
N ALA A 621 -21.44 33.41 10.65
CA ALA A 621 -22.18 32.50 11.53
C ALA A 621 -22.91 33.23 12.69
N PHE A 622 -22.62 34.52 12.91
CA PHE A 622 -23.16 35.34 13.99
C PHE A 622 -23.76 36.64 13.47
N ASN A 623 -24.88 37.05 14.07
CA ASN A 623 -25.23 38.47 14.09
C ASN A 623 -24.30 39.19 15.06
N ARG A 624 -24.00 40.48 14.82
CA ARG A 624 -23.08 41.23 15.69
C ARG A 624 -23.51 41.26 17.16
N SER A 625 -24.82 41.23 17.43
CA SER A 625 -25.40 41.25 18.79
C SER A 625 -25.25 39.94 19.56
N GLU A 626 -24.88 38.84 18.89
CA GLU A 626 -24.73 37.52 19.53
C GLU A 626 -23.36 37.34 20.19
N VAL A 627 -22.40 38.23 19.91
CA VAL A 627 -21.02 38.15 20.42
C VAL A 627 -20.67 39.35 21.28
N ILE A 628 -19.84 39.09 22.30
CA ILE A 628 -19.23 40.13 23.12
C ILE A 628 -17.85 40.41 22.54
N VAL A 629 -17.60 41.67 22.19
CA VAL A 629 -16.29 42.12 21.73
C VAL A 629 -15.64 42.98 22.80
N SER A 630 -14.39 42.67 23.12
CA SER A 630 -13.57 43.38 24.10
C SER A 630 -12.14 43.55 23.59
N GLY A 631 -11.31 44.33 24.31
CA GLY A 631 -9.90 44.58 23.91
C GLY A 631 -9.71 45.60 22.79
N VAL A 632 -10.79 46.05 22.14
CA VAL A 632 -10.74 47.07 21.08
C VAL A 632 -10.43 48.43 21.69
N THR A 633 -9.30 49.02 21.30
CA THR A 633 -8.84 50.32 21.77
C THR A 633 -8.50 51.22 20.58
N SER A 634 -9.02 52.45 20.58
CA SER A 634 -8.74 53.40 19.50
C SER A 634 -7.25 53.74 19.47
N GLY A 635 -6.64 53.65 18.28
CA GLY A 635 -5.21 53.89 18.09
C GLY A 635 -4.29 52.70 18.43
N ASN A 636 -4.85 51.53 18.76
CA ASN A 636 -4.04 50.31 18.86
C ASN A 636 -3.57 49.87 17.48
N THR A 637 -2.26 49.86 17.26
CA THR A 637 -1.66 49.47 15.98
C THR A 637 -1.71 47.97 15.71
N LEU A 638 -1.94 47.15 16.74
CA LEU A 638 -2.05 45.69 16.61
C LEU A 638 -3.48 45.23 16.30
N ASN A 639 -4.45 46.14 16.23
CA ASN A 639 -5.86 45.83 15.98
C ASN A 639 -6.40 44.66 16.84
N SER A 640 -6.00 44.61 18.12
CA SER A 640 -6.34 43.50 19.01
C SER A 640 -7.82 43.48 19.38
N ALA A 641 -8.45 42.31 19.35
CA ALA A 641 -9.81 42.10 19.83
C ALA A 641 -9.95 40.72 20.48
N ASN A 642 -10.86 40.61 21.45
CA ASN A 642 -11.30 39.34 22.02
C ASN A 642 -12.79 39.21 21.80
N ILE A 643 -13.18 38.20 21.04
CA ILE A 643 -14.56 37.95 20.64
C ILE A 643 -15.03 36.71 21.40
N SER A 644 -16.07 36.85 22.20
CA SER A 644 -16.61 35.74 23.00
C SER A 644 -18.08 35.50 22.69
N PHE A 645 -18.44 34.23 22.69
CA PHE A 645 -19.79 33.73 22.48
C PHE A 645 -20.15 32.80 23.63
N ASN A 646 -21.31 33.01 24.23
CA ASN A 646 -21.83 32.12 25.26
C ASN A 646 -22.60 30.97 24.61
N ASN A 647 -21.96 29.82 24.48
CA ASN A 647 -22.58 28.61 23.98
C ASN A 647 -23.18 27.81 25.14
N ASN A 648 -24.47 28.03 25.42
CA ASN A 648 -25.24 27.29 26.44
C ASN A 648 -24.59 27.27 27.84
N GLY A 649 -24.01 28.39 28.26
CA GLY A 649 -23.33 28.54 29.56
C GLY A 649 -21.81 28.40 29.48
N ASN A 650 -21.27 27.89 28.38
CA ASN A 650 -19.83 27.80 28.14
C ASN A 650 -19.37 28.98 27.28
N SER A 651 -18.56 29.86 27.86
CA SER A 651 -17.92 30.93 27.11
C SER A 651 -16.82 30.37 26.21
N VAL A 652 -16.94 30.58 24.90
CA VAL A 652 -15.90 30.27 23.91
C VAL A 652 -15.37 31.60 23.40
N SER A 653 -14.05 31.75 23.32
CA SER A 653 -13.41 33.02 22.96
C SER A 653 -12.36 32.82 21.88
N LEU A 654 -12.37 33.72 20.89
CA LEU A 654 -11.36 33.88 19.85
C LEU A 654 -10.57 35.16 20.16
N SER A 655 -9.24 35.04 20.24
CA SER A 655 -8.35 36.20 20.37
C SER A 655 -7.78 36.54 18.99
N THR A 656 -7.82 37.81 18.61
CA THR A 656 -7.39 38.25 17.28
C THR A 656 -6.50 39.48 17.34
N THR A 657 -5.56 39.59 16.41
CA THR A 657 -4.75 40.78 16.09
C THR A 657 -4.69 40.98 14.58
N GLY A 658 -4.34 42.18 14.12
CA GLY A 658 -4.09 42.45 12.70
C GLY A 658 -5.31 42.33 11.78
N PHE A 659 -6.54 42.59 12.24
CA PHE A 659 -7.73 42.56 11.36
C PHE A 659 -8.35 43.94 11.18
N GLU A 660 -8.48 44.38 9.93
CA GLU A 660 -9.07 45.66 9.57
C GLU A 660 -10.58 45.53 9.35
N LYS A 661 -11.04 44.36 8.90
CA LYS A 661 -12.44 44.12 8.51
C LYS A 661 -13.05 42.92 9.23
N PHE A 662 -14.26 43.13 9.73
CA PHE A 662 -15.07 42.12 10.40
C PHE A 662 -16.39 41.98 9.65
N ILE A 663 -16.76 40.75 9.29
CA ILE A 663 -18.01 40.47 8.58
C ILE A 663 -18.92 39.62 9.47
N PHE A 664 -20.10 40.13 9.77
CA PHE A 664 -21.16 39.43 10.49
C PHE A 664 -22.30 39.09 9.52
N ALA A 665 -23.26 38.30 9.97
CA ALA A 665 -24.44 37.94 9.17
C ALA A 665 -25.27 39.16 8.76
N ASP A 666 -25.34 40.17 9.64
CA ASP A 666 -26.21 41.34 9.53
C ASP A 666 -25.47 42.64 9.19
N THR A 667 -24.13 42.66 9.29
CA THR A 667 -23.33 43.87 9.07
C THR A 667 -21.88 43.59 8.71
N SER A 668 -21.16 44.61 8.24
CA SER A 668 -19.70 44.60 8.12
C SER A 668 -19.13 45.85 8.77
N LEU A 669 -18.11 45.66 9.61
CA LEU A 669 -17.50 46.70 10.44
C LEU A 669 -16.01 46.77 10.15
N SER A 670 -15.42 47.94 10.34
CA SER A 670 -13.97 48.07 10.44
C SER A 670 -13.55 47.99 11.91
N TYR A 671 -12.26 47.74 12.18
CA TYR A 671 -11.75 47.71 13.56
C TYR A 671 -12.16 48.96 14.37
N SER A 672 -12.03 50.15 13.76
CA SER A 672 -12.38 51.43 14.39
C SER A 672 -13.84 51.57 14.80
N THR A 673 -14.76 50.81 14.19
CA THR A 673 -16.20 50.84 14.49
C THR A 673 -16.68 49.61 15.24
N LEU A 674 -15.81 48.62 15.48
CA LEU A 674 -16.17 47.34 16.09
C LEU A 674 -16.64 47.47 17.56
N ALA A 675 -16.07 48.42 18.32
CA ALA A 675 -16.40 48.68 19.73
C ALA A 675 -17.68 49.49 19.95
N ASN A 676 -18.12 50.28 18.96
CA ASN A 676 -19.11 51.34 19.16
C ASN A 676 -20.58 50.85 19.11
N GLY A 677 -20.81 49.54 19.21
CA GLY A 677 -22.14 48.92 19.03
C GLY A 677 -22.69 48.17 20.25
N ALA A 678 -22.17 48.42 21.46
CA ALA A 678 -22.70 47.82 22.70
C ALA A 678 -23.96 48.54 23.21
#